data_AF-A0A6I1LCV6-F1
#
_entry.id   AF-A0A6I1LCV6-F1
#
_cell.length_a   1.000
_cell.length_b   1.000
_cell.length_c   1.000
_cell.angle_alpha   90.00
_cell.angle_beta   90.00
_cell.angle_gamma   90.00
#
_symmetry.space_group_name_H-M   'P 1'
#
loop_
_entity.id
_entity.type
_entity.pdbx_description
1 polymer ?
#
loop_
_entity_poly.entity_id
_entity_poly.type
_entity_poly.pdbx_seq_one_letter_code
_entity_poly.pdbx_strand_id
1 'polypeptide(L)'
;MAQIPLGNFDRVAVAQEVAPNRVIINDNREQAQASQQAASTVQRAAFNLLDQQRQEDQALARVKASNAVIDRESQIKTIAANLDEQMRLGTLSYDKSEEAYNAAVSKLDPIETPGLDEAQRGAIGNSLKRLQLGGLDQVRAASAKGRILAAQSDLTSRMDMLGKDAALPGANVDQINARMDAEDIDTAGRLAFGEAWASKKQEFKDSTWTTQATQRVIGARDNLGALQQIENDLTAADGFYAKKLDPEKRNQLLNTITGRIFQVKEHAQRQAEMREMKAERILNQMDKQASTGIPPSVAEQQRWQAGLRGTSMAGEYNDRIKQMNEVQQILRQPLAEQQAYIQQKRAEVAANGASVAQVTNLERLDKAVTSNMEQMRDRPLEWNATRTGTQVEPLDFSGIATPEGQMTLVGQLGGRFDTLNAMRRQVGIEVSRNPFLPQETSLLKAALDQVDDGMKLQILGAIAGAAPSGSDLAGTLKTLAADKPPLLMAGLAQAQGLKASDGTAVAPTILRGAKVLADKSSIMPSDTQMSLTFDEKVGQSIPAGTQERERAFSTFKSIYAGLAGPAGVVHQKSEDPLNEAIARKAIDMTTGGITNYAGSKVIKPYGWSDSRFSDSVDSQLQGFAKSTKIPLGSLERLPLSPVPGRDGSYYMMNAGRPQVDPQTGNPIVVKLQ
;
A
#
# COMPACT_ATOMS: atom_id res chain seq x y z
N MET A 1 -4.74 -45.60 -58.98
CA MET A 1 -5.07 -44.25 -58.47
C MET A 1 -4.02 -43.93 -57.42
N ALA A 2 -3.12 -42.97 -57.51
CA ALA A 2 -2.71 -41.97 -58.52
C ALA A 2 -1.18 -41.85 -58.36
N GLN A 3 -0.39 -42.12 -59.42
CA GLN A 3 0.29 -41.15 -60.29
C GLN A 3 1.52 -40.42 -59.69
N ILE A 4 2.68 -40.92 -60.17
CA ILE A 4 4.04 -40.41 -60.39
C ILE A 4 4.17 -38.89 -60.67
N PRO A 5 5.36 -38.26 -60.43
CA PRO A 5 6.43 -38.16 -61.46
C PRO A 5 7.85 -38.40 -60.87
N LEU A 6 8.66 -39.38 -61.28
CA LEU A 6 9.56 -39.47 -62.45
C LEU A 6 9.79 -38.20 -63.27
N GLY A 7 11.07 -37.86 -63.45
CA GLY A 7 11.59 -36.78 -64.29
C GLY A 7 13.08 -36.59 -63.98
N ASN A 8 14.02 -37.43 -64.42
CA ASN A 8 14.54 -37.64 -65.78
C ASN A 8 15.69 -36.66 -66.12
N PHE A 9 16.55 -37.07 -67.06
CA PHE A 9 17.63 -36.28 -67.71
C PHE A 9 18.95 -36.18 -66.89
N ASP A 10 20.15 -36.31 -67.45
CA ASP A 10 20.53 -36.47 -68.85
C ASP A 10 21.94 -37.06 -68.96
N ARG A 11 22.17 -37.73 -70.08
CA ARG A 11 23.46 -38.25 -70.54
C ARG A 11 24.28 -37.15 -71.25
N VAL A 12 25.50 -37.56 -71.63
CA VAL A 12 26.34 -37.08 -72.76
C VAL A 12 27.10 -35.77 -72.43
N ALA A 13 28.33 -35.49 -72.83
CA ALA A 13 29.31 -36.01 -73.81
C ALA A 13 30.71 -35.58 -73.27
N VAL A 14 31.88 -36.07 -73.68
CA VAL A 14 32.52 -36.11 -75.02
C VAL A 14 33.76 -37.01 -74.80
N ALA A 15 33.92 -38.19 -75.40
CA ALA A 15 34.31 -38.54 -76.78
C ALA A 15 35.79 -38.29 -77.15
N GLN A 16 36.30 -39.26 -77.93
CA GLN A 16 37.47 -39.30 -78.83
C GLN A 16 38.67 -40.17 -78.38
N GLU A 17 39.29 -41.02 -79.21
CA GLU A 17 38.96 -41.64 -80.51
C GLU A 17 40.15 -42.58 -80.90
N VAL A 18 39.89 -43.54 -81.82
CA VAL A 18 40.81 -44.17 -82.81
C VAL A 18 41.75 -45.35 -82.40
N ALA A 19 41.28 -46.59 -82.67
CA ALA A 19 41.67 -47.57 -83.74
C ALA A 19 43.17 -47.97 -84.02
N PRO A 20 43.47 -48.98 -84.89
CA PRO A 20 43.19 -50.44 -84.80
C PRO A 20 44.38 -51.35 -85.30
N ASN A 21 44.09 -52.66 -85.45
CA ASN A 21 44.68 -53.69 -86.34
C ASN A 21 45.94 -54.49 -85.94
N ARG A 22 45.80 -55.83 -85.87
CA ARG A 22 46.19 -56.74 -86.98
C ARG A 22 45.68 -58.18 -86.81
N VAL A 23 45.48 -58.79 -87.97
CA VAL A 23 44.86 -60.08 -88.34
C VAL A 23 45.93 -61.19 -88.36
N ILE A 24 45.56 -62.47 -88.24
CA ILE A 24 45.81 -63.54 -89.24
C ILE A 24 45.15 -64.86 -88.82
N ILE A 25 44.39 -65.39 -89.78
CA ILE A 25 43.66 -66.66 -89.86
C ILE A 25 44.65 -67.79 -90.20
N ASN A 26 44.39 -69.02 -89.78
CA ASN A 26 44.88 -70.16 -90.56
C ASN A 26 43.81 -71.23 -90.73
N ASP A 27 43.72 -71.66 -91.98
CA ASP A 27 42.71 -72.48 -92.62
C ASP A 27 43.18 -73.95 -92.66
N ASN A 28 42.23 -74.88 -92.60
CA ASN A 28 42.45 -76.33 -92.54
C ASN A 28 42.05 -76.96 -93.87
N ARG A 29 43.01 -77.50 -94.64
CA ARG A 29 42.71 -78.48 -95.69
C ARG A 29 43.83 -79.51 -95.89
N GLU A 30 43.36 -80.77 -95.96
CA GLU A 30 43.89 -81.91 -96.75
C GLU A 30 45.21 -82.53 -96.25
N GLN A 31 45.23 -83.69 -95.58
CA GLN A 31 44.77 -85.05 -95.93
C GLN A 31 45.50 -85.67 -97.14
N ALA A 32 46.22 -86.76 -96.83
CA ALA A 32 46.73 -87.83 -97.70
C ALA A 32 48.12 -87.66 -98.36
N GLN A 33 49.15 -88.21 -97.68
CA GLN A 33 50.18 -89.14 -98.20
C GLN A 33 51.20 -89.35 -97.06
N ALA A 34 50.99 -90.29 -96.15
CA ALA A 34 51.15 -91.74 -96.27
C ALA A 34 52.59 -92.18 -96.61
N SER A 35 53.16 -92.89 -95.63
CA SER A 35 54.26 -93.86 -95.75
C SER A 35 55.64 -93.35 -96.13
N GLN A 36 56.35 -92.77 -95.16
CA GLN A 36 57.74 -93.13 -94.82
C GLN A 36 58.14 -92.31 -93.59
N GLN A 37 58.41 -92.99 -92.47
CA GLN A 37 59.07 -92.54 -91.23
C GLN A 37 58.30 -92.93 -89.96
N ALA A 38 58.02 -94.23 -89.81
CA ALA A 38 57.55 -94.86 -88.59
C ALA A 38 58.63 -94.96 -87.47
N ALA A 39 59.60 -94.04 -87.45
CA ALA A 39 60.71 -94.03 -86.49
C ALA A 39 60.92 -92.67 -85.78
N SER A 40 60.13 -91.62 -86.08
CA SER A 40 60.31 -90.28 -85.50
C SER A 40 59.10 -89.73 -84.72
N THR A 41 57.99 -90.48 -84.64
CA THR A 41 56.72 -90.01 -84.05
C THR A 41 56.65 -90.11 -82.52
N VAL A 42 57.49 -90.95 -81.89
CA VAL A 42 57.55 -91.04 -80.41
C VAL A 42 58.30 -89.85 -79.80
N GLN A 43 59.24 -89.22 -80.52
CA GLN A 43 59.97 -88.04 -80.02
C GLN A 43 59.16 -86.74 -80.12
N ARG A 44 58.38 -86.50 -81.18
CA ARG A 44 57.60 -85.23 -81.32
C ARG A 44 56.36 -85.14 -80.43
N ALA A 45 55.74 -86.27 -80.07
CA ALA A 45 54.64 -86.28 -79.09
C ALA A 45 55.11 -85.89 -77.68
N ALA A 46 56.33 -86.28 -77.30
CA ALA A 46 56.94 -85.87 -76.04
C ALA A 46 57.34 -84.38 -76.04
N PHE A 47 57.86 -83.85 -77.15
CA PHE A 47 58.24 -82.43 -77.25
C PHE A 47 57.03 -81.47 -77.31
N ASN A 48 55.94 -81.81 -78.01
CA ASN A 48 54.74 -80.98 -78.04
C ASN A 48 53.99 -80.98 -76.69
N LEU A 49 53.97 -82.12 -75.98
CA LEU A 49 53.37 -82.19 -74.64
C LEU A 49 54.20 -81.39 -73.61
N LEU A 50 55.54 -81.39 -73.74
CA LEU A 50 56.44 -80.59 -72.90
C LEU A 50 56.35 -79.09 -73.19
N ASP A 51 56.20 -78.66 -74.44
CA ASP A 51 56.00 -77.24 -74.77
C ASP A 51 54.58 -76.75 -74.42
N GLN A 52 53.56 -77.60 -74.53
CA GLN A 52 52.21 -77.29 -74.06
C GLN A 52 52.16 -77.17 -72.52
N GLN A 53 52.81 -78.09 -71.79
CA GLN A 53 52.97 -77.97 -70.32
C GLN A 53 53.74 -76.71 -69.93
N ARG A 54 54.82 -76.34 -70.64
CA ARG A 54 55.55 -75.09 -70.36
C ARG A 54 54.70 -73.84 -70.58
N GLN A 55 53.86 -73.81 -71.62
CA GLN A 55 52.96 -72.68 -71.88
C GLN A 55 51.83 -72.58 -70.83
N GLU A 56 51.28 -73.73 -70.41
CA GLU A 56 50.29 -73.81 -69.33
C GLU A 56 50.90 -73.39 -67.97
N ASP A 57 52.11 -73.85 -67.67
CA ASP A 57 52.85 -73.46 -66.45
C ASP A 57 53.18 -71.96 -66.44
N GLN A 58 53.58 -71.39 -67.59
CA GLN A 58 53.81 -69.94 -67.73
C GLN A 58 52.52 -69.12 -67.63
N ALA A 59 51.40 -69.61 -68.15
CA ALA A 59 50.10 -68.97 -68.00
C ALA A 59 49.63 -69.01 -66.54
N LEU A 60 49.78 -70.15 -65.87
CA LEU A 60 49.46 -70.33 -64.46
C LEU A 60 50.35 -69.44 -63.56
N ALA A 61 51.65 -69.34 -63.86
CA ALA A 61 52.58 -68.46 -63.16
C ALA A 61 52.17 -66.98 -63.29
N ARG A 62 51.71 -66.54 -64.47
CA ARG A 62 51.19 -65.17 -64.69
C ARG A 62 49.89 -64.91 -63.93
N VAL A 63 48.96 -65.85 -63.88
CA VAL A 63 47.71 -65.73 -63.10
C VAL A 63 48.00 -65.68 -61.60
N LYS A 64 48.87 -66.56 -61.09
CA LYS A 64 49.31 -66.55 -59.68
C LYS A 64 49.97 -65.23 -59.30
N ALA A 65 50.85 -64.71 -60.15
CA ALA A 65 51.50 -63.42 -59.93
C ALA A 65 50.49 -62.25 -59.98
N SER A 66 49.50 -62.29 -60.89
CA SER A 66 48.43 -61.28 -60.94
C SER A 66 47.57 -61.30 -59.67
N ASN A 67 47.19 -62.47 -59.18
CA ASN A 67 46.44 -62.61 -57.92
C ASN A 67 47.26 -62.08 -56.73
N ALA A 68 48.56 -62.40 -56.67
CA ALA A 68 49.44 -61.89 -55.63
C ALA A 68 49.58 -60.36 -55.66
N VAL A 69 49.53 -59.72 -56.84
CA VAL A 69 49.51 -58.26 -56.97
C VAL A 69 48.18 -57.66 -56.48
N ILE A 70 47.04 -58.31 -56.75
CA ILE A 70 45.73 -57.89 -56.24
C ILE A 70 45.68 -58.00 -54.72
N ASP A 71 46.18 -59.10 -54.17
CA ASP A 71 46.28 -59.30 -52.71
C ASP A 71 47.19 -58.24 -52.07
N ARG A 72 48.31 -57.90 -52.72
CA ARG A 72 49.19 -56.81 -52.28
C ARG A 72 48.51 -55.45 -52.30
N GLU A 73 47.71 -55.14 -53.32
CA GLU A 73 46.92 -53.92 -53.39
C GLU A 73 45.94 -53.83 -52.20
N SER A 74 45.26 -54.93 -51.88
CA SER A 74 44.34 -55.00 -50.73
C SER A 74 45.06 -54.79 -49.40
N GLN A 75 46.23 -55.42 -49.22
CA GLN A 75 47.06 -55.23 -48.02
C GLN A 75 47.53 -53.78 -47.87
N ILE A 76 48.00 -53.15 -48.96
CA ILE A 76 48.45 -51.75 -48.95
C ILE A 76 47.29 -50.80 -48.61
N LYS A 77 46.10 -51.01 -49.20
CA LYS A 77 44.91 -50.21 -48.86
C LYS A 77 44.50 -50.37 -47.40
N THR A 78 44.57 -51.59 -46.87
CA THR A 78 44.27 -51.87 -45.46
C THR A 78 45.25 -51.17 -44.53
N ILE A 79 46.55 -51.19 -44.85
CA ILE A 79 47.58 -50.46 -44.11
C ILE A 79 47.29 -48.95 -44.14
N ALA A 80 47.03 -48.38 -45.31
CA ALA A 80 46.73 -46.95 -45.45
C ALA A 80 45.48 -46.53 -44.66
N ALA A 81 44.40 -47.32 -44.72
CA ALA A 81 43.17 -47.05 -43.98
C ALA A 81 43.34 -47.17 -42.45
N ASN A 82 44.15 -48.13 -41.97
CA ASN A 82 44.45 -48.26 -40.55
C ASN A 82 45.29 -47.08 -40.04
N LEU A 83 46.29 -46.64 -40.81
CA LEU A 83 47.08 -45.46 -40.47
C LEU A 83 46.23 -44.18 -40.48
N ASP A 84 45.30 -44.03 -41.43
CA ASP A 84 44.29 -42.96 -41.41
C ASP A 84 43.45 -42.97 -40.13
N GLU A 85 42.94 -44.13 -39.72
CA GLU A 85 42.18 -44.28 -38.48
C GLU A 85 43.02 -43.95 -37.24
N GLN A 86 44.27 -44.40 -37.17
CA GLN A 86 45.18 -44.07 -36.06
C GLN A 86 45.51 -42.57 -35.99
N MET A 87 45.67 -41.93 -37.14
CA MET A 87 45.84 -40.47 -37.22
C MET A 87 44.56 -39.73 -36.78
N ARG A 88 43.38 -40.26 -37.12
CA ARG A 88 42.09 -39.70 -36.68
C ARG A 88 41.87 -39.85 -35.17
N LEU A 89 42.29 -40.97 -34.60
CA LEU A 89 42.21 -41.25 -33.17
C LEU A 89 43.33 -40.58 -32.34
N GLY A 90 44.28 -39.91 -32.99
CA GLY A 90 45.40 -39.23 -32.34
C GLY A 90 46.48 -40.17 -31.79
N THR A 91 46.43 -41.47 -32.12
CA THR A 91 47.44 -42.46 -31.70
C THR A 91 48.68 -42.45 -32.60
N LEU A 92 48.59 -41.87 -33.80
CA LEU A 92 49.70 -41.63 -34.71
C LEU A 92 49.82 -40.14 -35.07
N SER A 93 51.00 -39.56 -34.93
CA SER A 93 51.27 -38.17 -35.35
C SER A 93 51.32 -38.04 -36.87
N TYR A 94 50.72 -36.96 -37.40
CA TYR A 94 50.72 -36.61 -38.81
C TYR A 94 52.13 -36.43 -39.42
N ASP A 95 53.15 -36.13 -38.61
CA ASP A 95 54.54 -36.01 -39.08
C ASP A 95 55.25 -37.36 -39.23
N LYS A 96 54.74 -38.39 -38.56
CA LYS A 96 55.30 -39.75 -38.59
C LYS A 96 54.53 -40.70 -39.51
N SER A 97 53.51 -40.20 -40.22
CA SER A 97 52.62 -41.00 -41.05
C SER A 97 53.34 -41.68 -42.21
N GLU A 98 54.30 -40.99 -42.85
CA GLU A 98 55.10 -41.57 -43.93
C GLU A 98 56.08 -42.63 -43.44
N GLU A 99 56.73 -42.39 -42.29
CA GLU A 99 57.64 -43.35 -41.66
C GLU A 99 56.88 -44.62 -41.24
N ALA A 100 55.71 -44.45 -40.62
CA ALA A 100 54.84 -45.56 -40.22
C ALA A 100 54.32 -46.36 -41.42
N TYR A 101 53.97 -45.70 -42.52
CA TYR A 101 53.57 -46.37 -43.76
C TYR A 101 54.70 -47.21 -44.34
N ASN A 102 55.90 -46.62 -44.50
CA ASN A 102 57.06 -47.32 -45.04
C ASN A 102 57.46 -48.52 -44.18
N ALA A 103 57.42 -48.38 -42.85
CA ALA A 103 57.70 -49.46 -41.90
C ALA A 103 56.63 -50.57 -41.89
N ALA A 104 55.37 -50.24 -42.17
CA ALA A 104 54.30 -51.24 -42.29
C ALA A 104 54.38 -51.99 -43.62
N VAL A 105 54.70 -51.30 -44.71
CA VAL A 105 54.86 -51.90 -46.04
C VAL A 105 56.10 -52.80 -46.11
N SER A 106 57.20 -52.45 -45.42
CA SER A 106 58.42 -53.27 -45.40
C SER A 106 58.26 -54.62 -44.70
N LYS A 107 57.19 -54.81 -43.91
CA LYS A 107 56.86 -56.06 -43.22
C LYS A 107 56.06 -57.04 -44.08
N LEU A 108 55.65 -56.63 -45.29
CA LEU A 108 54.92 -57.51 -46.20
C LEU A 108 55.89 -58.48 -46.90
N ASP A 109 55.55 -59.77 -46.87
CA ASP A 109 56.38 -60.83 -47.46
C ASP A 109 56.72 -60.57 -48.93
N PRO A 110 57.91 -60.92 -49.44
CA PRO A 110 58.21 -60.79 -50.87
C PRO A 110 57.25 -61.61 -51.73
N ILE A 111 56.82 -61.06 -52.88
CA ILE A 111 56.01 -61.85 -53.83
C ILE A 111 56.94 -62.84 -54.53
N GLU A 112 56.76 -64.12 -54.26
CA GLU A 112 57.43 -65.18 -55.00
C GLU A 112 56.79 -65.35 -56.38
N THR A 113 57.61 -65.27 -57.43
CA THR A 113 57.15 -65.48 -58.81
C THR A 113 57.94 -66.60 -59.50
N PRO A 114 57.74 -67.87 -59.11
CA PRO A 114 58.42 -69.00 -59.76
C PRO A 114 57.98 -69.12 -61.22
N GLY A 115 58.92 -69.27 -62.15
CA GLY A 115 58.62 -69.55 -63.56
C GLY A 115 58.39 -68.34 -64.48
N LEU A 116 58.53 -67.09 -64.00
CA LEU A 116 58.45 -65.88 -64.84
C LEU A 116 59.80 -65.49 -65.45
N ASP A 117 59.77 -65.01 -66.69
CA ASP A 117 60.94 -64.42 -67.35
C ASP A 117 61.34 -63.06 -66.73
N GLU A 118 62.52 -62.56 -67.08
CA GLU A 118 63.08 -61.31 -66.51
C GLU A 118 62.22 -60.08 -66.82
N ALA A 119 61.60 -60.02 -68.01
CA ALA A 119 60.77 -58.90 -68.42
C ALA A 119 59.43 -58.86 -67.64
N GLN A 120 58.83 -60.02 -67.40
CA GLN A 120 57.61 -60.18 -66.61
C GLN A 120 57.86 -59.88 -65.13
N ARG A 121 59.00 -60.29 -64.58
CA ARG A 121 59.42 -59.90 -63.22
C ARG A 121 59.61 -58.39 -63.08
N GLY A 122 60.20 -57.72 -64.09
CA GLY A 122 60.32 -56.25 -64.13
C GLY A 122 58.97 -55.52 -64.18
N ALA A 123 58.00 -56.02 -64.95
CA ALA A 123 56.66 -55.43 -65.03
C ALA A 123 55.90 -55.50 -63.68
N ILE A 124 56.04 -56.61 -62.95
CA ILE A 124 55.49 -56.79 -61.60
C ILE A 124 56.20 -55.88 -60.59
N GLY A 125 57.53 -55.75 -60.66
CA GLY A 125 58.26 -54.79 -59.83
C GLY A 125 57.75 -53.35 -59.99
N ASN A 126 57.45 -52.94 -61.23
CA ASN A 126 56.88 -51.62 -61.53
C ASN A 126 55.42 -51.45 -61.08
N SER A 127 54.59 -52.49 -61.13
CA SER A 127 53.23 -52.43 -60.59
C SER A 127 53.25 -52.32 -59.06
N LEU A 128 54.11 -53.08 -58.39
CA LEU A 128 54.28 -53.02 -56.94
C LEU A 128 54.75 -51.64 -56.47
N LYS A 129 55.73 -51.04 -57.17
CA LYS A 129 56.18 -49.67 -56.87
C LYS A 129 55.05 -48.65 -57.02
N ARG A 130 54.20 -48.79 -58.05
CA ARG A 130 53.02 -47.92 -58.23
C ARG A 130 51.98 -48.10 -57.12
N LEU A 131 51.73 -49.34 -56.69
CA LEU A 131 50.81 -49.62 -55.59
C LEU A 131 51.31 -49.03 -54.26
N GLN A 132 52.61 -49.15 -53.97
CA GLN A 132 53.23 -48.55 -52.79
C GLN A 132 53.18 -47.02 -52.82
N LEU A 133 53.44 -46.39 -53.97
CA LEU A 133 53.30 -44.94 -54.12
C LEU A 133 51.83 -44.50 -53.97
N GLY A 134 50.88 -45.23 -54.56
CA GLY A 134 49.46 -44.92 -54.43
C GLY A 134 48.94 -45.02 -52.99
N GLY A 135 49.41 -46.00 -52.20
CA GLY A 135 49.08 -46.08 -50.79
C GLY A 135 49.75 -45.00 -49.95
N LEU A 136 51.00 -44.62 -50.27
CA LEU A 136 51.69 -43.50 -49.63
C LEU A 136 50.96 -42.17 -49.88
N ASP A 137 50.49 -41.93 -51.10
CA ASP A 137 49.73 -40.73 -51.46
C ASP A 137 48.39 -40.65 -50.71
N GLN A 138 47.73 -41.79 -50.46
CA GLN A 138 46.54 -41.84 -49.59
C GLN A 138 46.87 -41.44 -48.14
N VAL A 139 47.96 -41.96 -47.57
CA VAL A 139 48.40 -41.59 -46.22
C VAL A 139 48.81 -40.11 -46.14
N ARG A 140 49.45 -39.57 -47.18
CA ARG A 140 49.78 -38.14 -47.27
C ARG A 140 48.54 -37.27 -47.32
N ALA A 141 47.54 -37.64 -48.13
CA ALA A 141 46.28 -36.92 -48.22
C ALA A 141 45.51 -36.93 -46.88
N ALA A 142 45.48 -38.09 -46.21
CA ALA A 142 44.92 -38.24 -44.86
C ALA A 142 45.66 -37.37 -43.82
N SER A 143 46.99 -37.39 -43.83
CA SER A 143 47.83 -36.57 -42.96
C SER A 143 47.60 -35.07 -43.18
N ALA A 144 47.54 -34.61 -44.44
CA ALA A 144 47.25 -33.22 -44.77
C ALA A 144 45.86 -32.79 -44.28
N LYS A 145 44.84 -33.62 -44.48
CA LYS A 145 43.47 -33.36 -43.98
C LYS A 145 43.42 -33.31 -42.45
N GLY A 146 44.12 -34.22 -41.78
CA GLY A 146 44.22 -34.26 -40.33
C GLY A 146 44.88 -33.00 -39.74
N ARG A 147 45.95 -32.51 -40.37
CA ARG A 147 46.61 -31.24 -39.99
C ARG A 147 45.67 -30.04 -40.10
N ILE A 148 44.86 -29.96 -41.16
CA ILE A 148 43.86 -28.90 -41.33
C ILE A 148 42.82 -28.95 -40.19
N LEU A 149 42.30 -30.14 -39.87
CA LEU A 149 41.31 -30.32 -38.80
C LEU A 149 41.88 -29.99 -37.41
N ALA A 150 43.12 -30.39 -37.13
CA ALA A 150 43.81 -30.04 -35.89
C ALA A 150 43.99 -28.51 -35.77
N ALA A 151 44.45 -27.85 -36.84
CA ALA A 151 44.59 -26.40 -36.88
C ALA A 151 43.25 -25.67 -36.69
N GLN A 152 42.16 -26.17 -37.29
CA GLN A 152 40.81 -25.63 -37.06
C GLN A 152 40.38 -25.74 -35.60
N SER A 153 40.59 -26.89 -34.96
CA SER A 153 40.25 -27.12 -33.56
C SER A 153 41.03 -26.21 -32.63
N ASP A 154 42.36 -26.13 -32.80
CA ASP A 154 43.24 -25.32 -31.95
C ASP A 154 42.94 -23.83 -32.06
N LEU A 155 42.71 -23.33 -33.29
CA LEU A 155 42.34 -21.93 -33.49
C LEU A 155 40.97 -21.61 -32.93
N THR A 156 40.00 -22.50 -33.07
CA THR A 156 38.66 -22.31 -32.49
C THR A 156 38.73 -22.27 -30.96
N SER A 157 39.50 -23.18 -30.35
CA SER A 157 39.75 -23.21 -28.90
C SER A 157 40.44 -21.93 -28.42
N ARG A 158 41.46 -21.46 -29.16
CA ARG A 158 42.15 -20.19 -28.85
C ARG A 158 41.23 -18.98 -28.97
N MET A 159 40.39 -18.92 -30.00
CA MET A 159 39.37 -17.88 -30.14
C MET A 159 38.38 -17.91 -28.97
N ASP A 160 37.90 -19.08 -28.55
CA ASP A 160 37.01 -19.20 -27.39
C ASP A 160 37.68 -18.69 -26.09
N MET A 161 38.93 -19.08 -25.84
CA MET A 161 39.69 -18.62 -24.68
C MET A 161 39.88 -17.10 -24.67
N LEU A 162 40.30 -16.51 -25.79
CA LEU A 162 40.48 -15.06 -25.90
C LEU A 162 39.14 -14.31 -25.85
N GLY A 163 38.06 -14.92 -26.37
CA GLY A 163 36.71 -14.40 -26.24
C GLY A 163 36.25 -14.32 -24.78
N LYS A 164 36.56 -15.35 -23.97
CA LYS A 164 36.32 -15.35 -22.53
C LYS A 164 37.16 -14.29 -21.80
N ASP A 165 38.43 -14.11 -22.18
CA ASP A 165 39.28 -13.06 -21.62
C ASP A 165 38.68 -11.67 -21.88
N ALA A 166 38.12 -11.43 -23.08
CA ALA A 166 37.47 -10.16 -23.42
C ALA A 166 36.18 -9.90 -22.60
N ALA A 167 35.57 -10.94 -22.03
CA ALA A 167 34.42 -10.84 -21.16
C ALA A 167 34.77 -10.49 -19.70
N LEU A 168 36.05 -10.45 -19.33
CA LEU A 168 36.46 -10.09 -17.97
C LEU A 168 36.33 -8.58 -17.70
N PRO A 169 35.95 -8.16 -16.49
CA PRO A 169 35.94 -6.75 -16.11
C PRO A 169 37.32 -6.12 -16.25
N GLY A 170 37.42 -5.00 -16.96
CA GLY A 170 38.69 -4.28 -17.17
C GLY A 170 39.62 -4.90 -18.22
N ALA A 171 39.15 -5.89 -19.00
CA ALA A 171 39.94 -6.49 -20.07
C ALA A 171 40.39 -5.46 -21.12
N ASN A 172 41.66 -5.58 -21.54
CA ASN A 172 42.23 -4.77 -22.62
C ASN A 172 41.97 -5.46 -23.97
N VAL A 173 40.87 -5.09 -24.62
CA VAL A 173 40.42 -5.70 -25.87
C VAL A 173 41.38 -5.45 -27.03
N ASP A 174 42.06 -4.30 -27.05
CA ASP A 174 43.08 -4.01 -28.08
C ASP A 174 44.22 -5.04 -27.99
N GLN A 175 44.69 -5.35 -26.79
CA GLN A 175 45.72 -6.39 -26.59
C GLN A 175 45.23 -7.80 -26.92
N ILE A 176 43.98 -8.13 -26.57
CA ILE A 176 43.38 -9.44 -26.87
C ILE A 176 43.27 -9.64 -28.38
N ASN A 177 42.80 -8.62 -29.09
CA ASN A 177 42.68 -8.65 -30.55
C ASN A 177 44.04 -8.68 -31.25
N ALA A 178 45.06 -8.01 -30.70
CA ALA A 178 46.43 -8.05 -31.22
C ALA A 178 47.04 -9.46 -31.16
N ARG A 179 46.65 -10.31 -30.21
CA ARG A 179 47.11 -11.72 -30.15
C ARG A 179 46.62 -12.57 -31.34
N MET A 180 45.60 -12.12 -32.06
CA MET A 180 45.13 -12.73 -33.31
C MET A 180 45.86 -12.21 -34.54
N ASP A 181 46.66 -11.16 -34.40
CA ASP A 181 47.46 -10.56 -35.48
C ASP A 181 48.87 -11.13 -35.60
N ALA A 182 49.23 -12.09 -34.75
CA ALA A 182 50.51 -12.78 -34.83
C ALA A 182 50.64 -13.63 -36.12
N GLU A 183 51.83 -13.65 -36.70
CA GLU A 183 52.12 -14.26 -38.02
C GLU A 183 51.93 -15.78 -38.05
N ASP A 184 52.28 -16.45 -36.96
CA ASP A 184 52.06 -17.88 -36.72
C ASP A 184 50.57 -18.24 -36.74
N ILE A 185 49.74 -17.36 -36.18
CA ILE A 185 48.28 -17.50 -36.14
C ILE A 185 47.67 -17.24 -37.52
N ASP A 186 48.21 -16.30 -38.29
CA ASP A 186 47.77 -16.07 -39.67
C ASP A 186 48.11 -17.27 -40.56
N THR A 187 49.30 -17.85 -40.39
CA THR A 187 49.75 -19.05 -41.10
C THR A 187 48.88 -20.26 -40.76
N ALA A 188 48.67 -20.53 -39.46
CA ALA A 188 47.77 -21.58 -39.01
C ALA A 188 46.33 -21.34 -39.48
N GLY A 189 45.87 -20.08 -39.49
CA GLY A 189 44.53 -19.69 -39.91
C GLY A 189 44.26 -19.93 -41.38
N ARG A 190 45.21 -19.59 -42.25
CA ARG A 190 45.13 -19.89 -43.70
C ARG A 190 45.19 -21.38 -43.97
N LEU A 191 45.99 -22.14 -43.21
CA LEU A 191 45.99 -23.61 -43.28
C LEU A 191 44.62 -24.19 -42.87
N ALA A 192 44.04 -23.68 -41.79
CA ALA A 192 42.79 -24.18 -41.22
C ALA A 192 41.54 -23.82 -42.05
N PHE A 193 41.44 -22.57 -42.50
CA PHE A 193 40.20 -22.01 -43.07
C PHE A 193 40.35 -21.46 -44.50
N GLY A 194 41.56 -21.48 -45.07
CA GLY A 194 41.81 -20.95 -46.41
C GLY A 194 41.42 -19.47 -46.51
N GLU A 195 40.70 -19.11 -47.58
CA GLU A 195 40.26 -17.74 -47.84
C GLU A 195 39.30 -17.19 -46.79
N ALA A 196 38.57 -18.06 -46.07
CA ALA A 196 37.61 -17.64 -45.04
C ALA A 196 38.27 -17.12 -43.76
N TRP A 197 39.59 -17.30 -43.61
CA TRP A 197 40.32 -16.89 -42.40
C TRP A 197 40.17 -15.40 -42.09
N ALA A 198 40.27 -14.53 -43.10
CA ALA A 198 40.16 -13.08 -42.91
C ALA A 198 38.79 -12.68 -42.32
N SER A 199 37.70 -13.28 -42.83
CA SER A 199 36.34 -13.06 -42.30
C SER A 199 36.23 -13.55 -40.86
N LYS A 200 36.65 -14.79 -40.59
CA LYS A 200 36.59 -15.38 -39.23
C LYS A 200 37.36 -14.58 -38.20
N LYS A 201 38.53 -14.07 -38.58
CA LYS A 201 39.36 -13.24 -37.72
C LYS A 201 38.69 -11.89 -37.43
N GLN A 202 38.04 -11.27 -38.43
CA GLN A 202 37.29 -10.04 -38.24
C GLN A 202 36.05 -10.25 -37.37
N GLU A 203 35.27 -11.30 -37.62
CA GLU A 203 34.11 -11.70 -36.81
C GLU A 203 34.48 -11.90 -35.34
N PHE A 204 35.63 -12.54 -35.07
CA PHE A 204 36.17 -12.67 -33.72
C PHE A 204 36.44 -11.31 -33.07
N LYS A 205 37.13 -10.40 -33.78
CA LYS A 205 37.44 -9.05 -33.27
C LYS A 205 36.17 -8.24 -33.00
N ASP A 206 35.17 -8.32 -33.87
CA ASP A 206 33.90 -7.61 -33.69
C ASP A 206 33.11 -8.17 -32.48
N SER A 207 33.18 -9.48 -32.26
CA SER A 207 32.59 -10.17 -31.11
C SER A 207 33.26 -9.76 -29.79
N THR A 208 34.60 -9.65 -29.73
CA THR A 208 35.31 -9.22 -28.51
C THR A 208 35.00 -7.78 -28.14
N TRP A 209 34.91 -6.87 -29.13
CA TRP A 209 34.48 -5.49 -28.91
C TRP A 209 33.06 -5.41 -28.34
N THR A 210 32.13 -6.16 -28.94
CA THR A 210 30.73 -6.22 -28.49
C THR A 210 30.62 -6.78 -27.07
N THR A 211 31.38 -7.83 -26.77
CA THR A 211 31.39 -8.48 -25.46
C THR A 211 31.87 -7.53 -24.38
N GLN A 212 32.98 -6.84 -24.59
CA GLN A 212 33.53 -5.93 -23.58
C GLN A 212 32.66 -4.67 -23.38
N ALA A 213 32.07 -4.13 -24.45
CA ALA A 213 31.11 -3.03 -24.34
C ALA A 213 29.89 -3.44 -23.49
N THR A 214 29.38 -4.65 -23.72
CA THR A 214 28.28 -5.22 -22.93
C THR A 214 28.67 -5.35 -21.46
N GLN A 215 29.87 -5.82 -21.15
CA GLN A 215 30.35 -5.95 -19.77
C GLN A 215 30.51 -4.60 -19.06
N ARG A 216 30.96 -3.55 -19.75
CA ARG A 216 30.99 -2.20 -19.18
C ARG A 216 29.59 -1.68 -18.83
N VAL A 217 28.60 -1.93 -19.69
CA VAL A 217 27.19 -1.57 -19.40
C VAL A 217 26.66 -2.33 -18.18
N ILE A 218 26.97 -3.63 -18.09
CA ILE A 218 26.61 -4.46 -16.93
C ILE A 218 27.28 -3.95 -15.65
N GLY A 219 28.57 -3.63 -15.70
CA GLY A 219 29.34 -3.14 -14.54
C GLY A 219 28.94 -1.73 -14.09
N ALA A 220 28.49 -0.87 -15.01
CA ALA A 220 28.02 0.47 -14.68
C ALA A 220 26.67 0.45 -13.95
N ARG A 221 25.79 -0.50 -14.27
CA ARG A 221 24.45 -0.80 -13.70
C ARG A 221 23.62 0.41 -13.23
N ASP A 222 23.97 0.98 -12.06
CA ASP A 222 23.22 2.02 -11.33
C ASP A 222 24.00 3.35 -11.22
N ASN A 223 25.21 3.44 -11.77
CA ASN A 223 26.04 4.64 -11.75
C ASN A 223 25.78 5.51 -12.99
N LEU A 224 25.06 6.60 -12.78
CA LEU A 224 24.70 7.55 -13.84
C LEU A 224 25.92 8.09 -14.60
N GLY A 225 26.99 8.47 -13.89
CA GLY A 225 28.19 9.02 -14.53
C GLY A 225 28.90 7.99 -15.41
N ALA A 226 28.99 6.74 -14.96
CA ALA A 226 29.57 5.66 -15.74
C ALA A 226 28.72 5.30 -16.97
N LEU A 227 27.38 5.30 -16.84
CA LEU A 227 26.48 5.06 -17.96
C LEU A 227 26.56 6.17 -19.02
N GLN A 228 26.62 7.44 -18.60
CA GLN A 228 26.81 8.59 -19.50
C GLN A 228 28.17 8.56 -20.20
N GLN A 229 29.22 8.12 -19.50
CA GLN A 229 30.53 7.94 -20.12
C GLN A 229 30.51 6.85 -21.20
N ILE A 230 29.82 5.73 -20.98
CA ILE A 230 29.68 4.67 -21.98
C ILE A 230 28.82 5.13 -23.16
N GLU A 231 27.74 5.89 -22.92
CA GLU A 231 26.94 6.53 -23.96
C GLU A 231 27.82 7.43 -24.87
N ASN A 232 28.69 8.24 -24.26
CA ASN A 232 29.64 9.08 -24.99
C ASN A 232 30.66 8.22 -25.78
N ASP A 233 31.24 7.18 -25.16
CA ASP A 233 32.20 6.27 -25.80
C ASP A 233 31.62 5.56 -27.03
N LEU A 234 30.30 5.38 -27.10
CA LEU A 234 29.58 4.75 -28.20
C LEU A 234 29.14 5.74 -29.29
N THR A 235 28.88 7.01 -28.95
CA THR A 235 28.27 8.01 -29.85
C THR A 235 29.27 9.02 -30.39
N ALA A 236 30.28 9.41 -29.61
CA ALA A 236 31.24 10.42 -30.01
C ALA A 236 32.14 9.95 -31.16
N ALA A 237 32.57 10.90 -31.99
CA ALA A 237 33.44 10.64 -33.13
C ALA A 237 34.83 10.13 -32.71
N ASP A 238 35.29 10.54 -31.53
CA ASP A 238 36.52 10.14 -30.84
C ASP A 238 36.26 9.15 -29.69
N GLY A 239 35.02 8.64 -29.57
CA GLY A 239 34.64 7.69 -28.52
C GLY A 239 35.45 6.41 -28.59
N PHE A 240 35.63 5.74 -27.44
CA PHE A 240 36.45 4.53 -27.34
C PHE A 240 36.02 3.41 -28.32
N TYR A 241 34.73 3.33 -28.66
CA TYR A 241 34.19 2.35 -29.62
C TYR A 241 33.96 2.92 -31.03
N ALA A 242 34.42 4.14 -31.32
CA ALA A 242 34.34 4.73 -32.64
C ALA A 242 35.01 3.81 -33.68
N LYS A 243 34.24 3.39 -34.70
CA LYS A 243 34.70 2.49 -35.78
C LYS A 243 35.11 1.06 -35.33
N LYS A 244 34.90 0.69 -34.07
CA LYS A 244 35.25 -0.64 -33.51
C LYS A 244 34.04 -1.57 -33.31
N LEU A 245 32.82 -1.02 -33.39
CA LEU A 245 31.56 -1.76 -33.23
C LEU A 245 30.71 -1.64 -34.50
N ASP A 246 30.01 -2.72 -34.81
CA ASP A 246 28.95 -2.72 -35.81
C ASP A 246 27.83 -1.72 -35.44
N PRO A 247 27.25 -0.99 -36.42
CA PRO A 247 26.20 0.00 -36.17
C PRO A 247 24.96 -0.57 -35.46
N GLU A 248 24.53 -1.80 -35.81
CA GLU A 248 23.36 -2.43 -35.20
C GLU A 248 23.62 -2.76 -33.73
N LYS A 249 24.79 -3.36 -33.43
CA LYS A 249 25.20 -3.67 -32.05
C LYS A 249 25.36 -2.44 -31.19
N ARG A 250 25.92 -1.37 -31.75
CA ARG A 250 26.01 -0.06 -31.09
C ARG A 250 24.62 0.47 -30.71
N ASN A 251 23.66 0.43 -31.63
CA ASN A 251 22.30 0.91 -31.37
C ASN A 251 21.57 0.07 -30.31
N GLN A 252 21.77 -1.25 -30.31
CA GLN A 252 21.22 -2.14 -29.27
C GLN A 252 21.75 -1.79 -27.87
N LEU A 253 23.05 -1.53 -27.75
CA LEU A 253 23.68 -1.10 -26.50
C LEU A 253 23.18 0.28 -26.06
N LEU A 254 23.08 1.23 -27.00
CA LEU A 254 22.58 2.58 -26.71
C LEU A 254 21.15 2.56 -26.15
N ASN A 255 20.22 1.83 -26.77
CA ASN A 255 18.86 1.69 -26.25
C ASN A 255 18.84 1.15 -24.82
N THR A 256 19.72 0.19 -24.51
CA THR A 256 19.86 -0.37 -23.15
C THR A 256 20.40 0.66 -22.16
N ILE A 257 21.41 1.44 -22.55
CA ILE A 257 22.03 2.48 -21.71
C ILE A 257 21.05 3.61 -21.45
N THR A 258 20.39 4.15 -22.49
CA THR A 258 19.40 5.23 -22.35
C THR A 258 18.26 4.81 -21.43
N GLY A 259 17.75 3.57 -21.57
CA GLY A 259 16.74 3.01 -20.69
C GLY A 259 17.19 2.96 -19.21
N ARG A 260 18.43 2.52 -18.95
CA ARG A 260 19.01 2.50 -17.59
C ARG A 260 19.23 3.90 -17.03
N ILE A 261 19.73 4.84 -17.83
CA ILE A 261 19.89 6.25 -17.44
C ILE A 261 18.55 6.84 -17.01
N PHE A 262 17.48 6.60 -17.78
CA PHE A 262 16.14 7.03 -17.43
C PHE A 262 15.68 6.41 -16.10
N GLN A 263 15.84 5.10 -15.93
CA GLN A 263 15.49 4.40 -14.68
C GLN A 263 16.21 4.97 -13.45
N VAL A 264 17.52 5.24 -13.55
CA VAL A 264 18.31 5.80 -12.44
C VAL A 264 17.86 7.22 -12.10
N LYS A 265 17.60 8.06 -13.10
CA LYS A 265 17.07 9.43 -12.91
C LYS A 265 15.69 9.41 -12.27
N GLU A 266 14.77 8.60 -12.77
CA GLU A 266 13.42 8.42 -12.22
C GLU A 266 13.45 7.91 -10.78
N HIS A 267 14.35 6.97 -10.47
CA HIS A 267 14.51 6.49 -9.10
C HIS A 267 15.01 7.60 -8.17
N ALA A 268 16.00 8.40 -8.59
CA ALA A 268 16.49 9.53 -7.80
C ALA A 268 15.41 10.61 -7.59
N GLN A 269 14.64 10.92 -8.63
CA GLN A 269 13.52 11.88 -8.55
C GLN A 269 12.43 11.39 -7.61
N ARG A 270 11.98 10.13 -7.75
CA ARG A 270 11.00 9.53 -6.83
C ARG A 270 11.50 9.52 -5.38
N GLN A 271 12.78 9.28 -5.14
CA GLN A 271 13.34 9.37 -3.78
C GLN A 271 13.35 10.81 -3.24
N ALA A 272 13.51 11.82 -4.08
CA ALA A 272 13.38 13.22 -3.69
C ALA A 272 11.91 13.57 -3.38
N GLU A 273 10.98 13.20 -4.26
CA GLU A 273 9.54 13.39 -4.04
C GLU A 273 9.03 12.67 -2.78
N MET A 274 9.50 11.45 -2.52
CA MET A 274 9.18 10.72 -1.29
C MET A 274 9.72 11.41 -0.03
N ARG A 275 10.84 12.13 -0.13
CA ARG A 275 11.35 12.96 0.97
C ARG A 275 10.49 14.19 1.19
N GLU A 276 10.06 14.87 0.12
CA GLU A 276 9.14 16.01 0.20
C GLU A 276 7.77 15.60 0.78
N MET A 277 7.17 14.49 0.33
CA MET A 277 5.91 13.98 0.90
C MET A 277 6.04 13.59 2.39
N LYS A 278 7.21 13.08 2.80
CA LYS A 278 7.46 12.82 4.23
C LYS A 278 7.57 14.13 5.01
N ALA A 279 8.19 15.16 4.45
CA ALA A 279 8.25 16.49 5.05
C ALA A 279 6.83 17.07 5.25
N GLU A 280 5.97 17.03 4.23
CA GLU A 280 4.56 17.45 4.35
C GLU A 280 3.81 16.72 5.48
N ARG A 281 4.02 15.42 5.63
CA ARG A 281 3.43 14.65 6.73
C ARG A 281 3.95 15.10 8.09
N ILE A 282 5.23 15.44 8.20
CA ILE A 282 5.81 15.99 9.43
C ILE A 282 5.17 17.33 9.76
N LEU A 283 5.03 18.23 8.79
CA LEU A 283 4.37 19.52 9.01
C LEU A 283 2.91 19.36 9.47
N ASN A 284 2.17 18.42 8.87
CA ASN A 284 0.82 18.08 9.31
C ASN A 284 0.78 17.50 10.73
N GLN A 285 1.80 16.74 11.16
CA GLN A 285 1.93 16.28 12.55
C GLN A 285 2.19 17.44 13.50
N MET A 286 3.04 18.39 13.10
CA MET A 286 3.28 19.63 13.87
C MET A 286 1.98 20.42 14.05
N ASP A 287 1.17 20.54 13.00
CA ASP A 287 -0.12 21.25 13.08
C ASP A 287 -1.12 20.55 13.99
N LYS A 288 -1.17 19.20 13.95
CA LYS A 288 -1.99 18.42 14.89
C LYS A 288 -1.52 18.64 16.33
N GLN A 289 -0.21 18.60 16.59
CA GLN A 289 0.32 18.88 17.91
C GLN A 289 -0.02 20.30 18.36
N ALA A 290 0.13 21.30 17.49
CA ALA A 290 -0.23 22.68 17.78
C ALA A 290 -1.69 22.82 18.22
N SER A 291 -2.62 22.12 17.54
CA SER A 291 -4.04 22.16 17.87
C SER A 291 -4.39 21.63 19.27
N THR A 292 -3.52 20.79 19.85
CA THR A 292 -3.73 20.29 21.22
C THR A 292 -3.35 21.31 22.30
N GLY A 293 -2.54 22.32 21.96
CA GLY A 293 -1.94 23.23 22.93
C GLY A 293 -0.84 22.61 23.80
N ILE A 294 -0.45 21.36 23.56
CA ILE A 294 0.59 20.66 24.33
C ILE A 294 1.95 20.81 23.62
N PRO A 295 3.03 21.20 24.31
CA PRO A 295 4.36 21.28 23.70
C PRO A 295 4.86 19.89 23.26
N PRO A 296 5.50 19.78 22.08
CA PRO A 296 6.15 18.53 21.68
C PRO A 296 7.33 18.24 22.59
N SER A 297 7.60 16.95 22.80
CA SER A 297 8.78 16.51 23.51
C SER A 297 10.07 16.91 22.77
N VAL A 298 11.19 16.98 23.50
CA VAL A 298 12.51 17.26 22.89
C VAL A 298 12.86 16.21 21.82
N ALA A 299 12.48 14.94 22.04
CA ALA A 299 12.69 13.87 21.09
C ALA A 299 11.89 14.05 19.79
N GLU A 300 10.63 14.50 19.88
CA GLU A 300 9.81 14.79 18.70
C GLU A 300 10.33 16.01 17.94
N GLN A 301 10.76 17.05 18.64
CA GLN A 301 11.37 18.23 18.02
C GLN A 301 12.61 17.86 17.20
N GLN A 302 13.49 17.01 17.74
CA GLN A 302 14.66 16.51 17.03
C GLN A 302 14.28 15.65 15.83
N ARG A 303 13.25 14.78 15.97
CA ARG A 303 12.75 13.95 14.88
C ARG A 303 12.20 14.78 13.72
N TRP A 304 11.41 15.82 14.02
CA TRP A 304 10.86 16.72 13.00
C TRP A 304 11.96 17.51 12.30
N GLN A 305 12.91 18.07 13.06
CA GLN A 305 14.02 18.82 12.49
C GLN A 305 14.89 17.95 11.57
N ALA A 306 15.18 16.71 11.98
CA ALA A 306 15.93 15.76 11.16
C ALA A 306 15.18 15.35 9.89
N GLY A 307 13.87 15.14 9.98
CA GLY A 307 13.04 14.73 8.84
C GLY A 307 12.76 15.84 7.81
N LEU A 308 12.83 17.11 8.22
CA LEU A 308 12.69 18.28 7.34
C LEU A 308 14.03 18.76 6.75
N ARG A 309 15.17 18.33 7.32
CA ARG A 309 16.49 18.79 6.87
C ARG A 309 16.77 18.33 5.44
N GLY A 310 17.12 19.29 4.57
CA GLY A 310 17.46 19.03 3.18
C GLY A 310 16.26 18.86 2.25
N THR A 311 15.05 19.20 2.70
CA THR A 311 13.86 19.36 1.85
C THR A 311 13.55 20.83 1.61
N SER A 312 12.66 21.12 0.67
CA SER A 312 12.18 22.48 0.39
C SER A 312 11.51 23.14 1.62
N MET A 313 10.99 22.32 2.54
CA MET A 313 10.22 22.74 3.71
C MET A 313 11.06 22.96 4.98
N ALA A 314 12.39 22.84 4.89
CA ALA A 314 13.28 22.99 6.04
C ALA A 314 13.12 24.35 6.77
N GLY A 315 12.78 25.42 6.02
CA GLY A 315 12.56 26.76 6.57
C GLY A 315 11.30 26.87 7.44
N GLU A 316 10.28 26.05 7.19
CA GLU A 316 8.99 26.15 7.89
C GLU A 316 9.05 25.67 9.34
N TYR A 317 10.06 24.88 9.70
CA TYR A 317 10.17 24.29 11.04
C TYR A 317 10.15 25.37 12.14
N ASN A 318 10.99 26.39 12.00
CA ASN A 318 11.12 27.46 13.00
C ASN A 318 9.83 28.28 13.12
N ASP A 319 9.15 28.53 12.00
CA ASP A 319 7.89 29.27 11.99
C ASP A 319 6.78 28.47 12.68
N ARG A 320 6.71 27.16 12.43
CA ARG A 320 5.73 26.28 13.10
C ARG A 320 5.97 26.16 14.59
N ILE A 321 7.23 26.10 15.04
CA ILE A 321 7.56 26.12 16.47
C ILE A 321 7.14 27.45 17.12
N LYS A 322 7.38 28.59 16.46
CA LYS A 322 6.91 29.90 16.96
C LYS A 322 5.39 29.96 17.09
N GLN A 323 4.68 29.48 16.06
CA GLN A 323 3.21 29.45 16.03
C GLN A 323 2.66 28.55 17.14
N MET A 324 3.29 27.41 17.42
CA MET A 324 2.91 26.55 18.54
C MET A 324 3.09 27.24 19.90
N ASN A 325 4.17 28.00 20.08
CA ASN A 325 4.37 28.77 21.30
C ASN A 325 3.32 29.89 21.44
N GLU A 326 2.91 30.52 20.35
CA GLU A 326 1.81 31.50 20.32
C GLU A 326 0.49 30.83 20.76
N VAL A 327 0.14 29.67 20.18
CA VAL A 327 -1.05 28.91 20.58
C VAL A 327 -1.03 28.61 22.08
N GLN A 328 0.12 28.20 22.63
CA GLN A 328 0.24 27.93 24.07
C GLN A 328 0.06 29.17 24.94
N GLN A 329 0.59 30.32 24.52
CA GLN A 329 0.41 31.56 25.26
C GLN A 329 -1.05 31.98 25.28
N ILE A 330 -1.74 31.89 24.14
CA ILE A 330 -3.17 32.21 24.04
C ILE A 330 -4.00 31.23 24.87
N LEU A 331 -3.75 29.92 24.80
CA LEU A 331 -4.51 28.92 25.57
C LEU A 331 -4.35 29.03 27.10
N ARG A 332 -3.37 29.79 27.59
CA ARG A 332 -3.19 30.11 29.01
C ARG A 332 -3.97 31.34 29.46
N GLN A 333 -4.43 32.17 28.52
CA GLN A 333 -5.24 33.35 28.84
C GLN A 333 -6.69 32.94 29.19
N PRO A 334 -7.45 33.78 29.90
CA PRO A 334 -8.89 33.61 30.07
C PRO A 334 -9.61 33.44 28.73
N LEU A 335 -10.68 32.62 28.68
CA LEU A 335 -11.42 32.33 27.45
C LEU A 335 -11.94 33.57 26.71
N ALA A 336 -12.39 34.58 27.47
CA ALA A 336 -12.83 35.85 26.91
C ALA A 336 -11.69 36.56 26.14
N GLU A 337 -10.47 36.50 26.66
CA GLU A 337 -9.29 37.06 26.00
C GLU A 337 -8.87 36.23 24.78
N GLN A 338 -8.99 34.90 24.84
CA GLN A 338 -8.74 34.03 23.68
C GLN A 338 -9.66 34.36 22.50
N GLN A 339 -10.96 34.51 22.77
CA GLN A 339 -11.94 34.86 21.74
C GLN A 339 -11.73 36.28 21.23
N ALA A 340 -11.44 37.23 22.11
CA ALA A 340 -11.13 38.62 21.72
C ALA A 340 -9.88 38.68 20.84
N TYR A 341 -8.82 37.91 21.16
CA TYR A 341 -7.60 37.83 20.36
C TYR A 341 -7.87 37.30 18.95
N ILE A 342 -8.64 36.22 18.82
CA ILE A 342 -9.02 35.68 17.50
C ILE A 342 -9.86 36.68 16.71
N GLN A 343 -10.84 37.33 17.35
CA GLN A 343 -11.68 38.32 16.69
C GLN A 343 -10.87 39.53 16.23
N GLN A 344 -9.95 40.02 17.05
CA GLN A 344 -9.02 41.09 16.69
C GLN A 344 -8.15 40.69 15.50
N LYS A 345 -7.55 39.48 15.53
CA LYS A 345 -6.74 38.98 14.41
C LYS A 345 -7.55 38.83 13.12
N ARG A 346 -8.80 38.34 13.20
CA ARG A 346 -9.71 38.28 12.05
C ARG A 346 -10.00 39.66 11.48
N ALA A 347 -10.23 40.66 12.35
CA ALA A 347 -10.44 42.04 11.93
C ALA A 347 -9.19 42.67 11.29
N GLU A 348 -8.00 42.43 11.86
CA GLU A 348 -6.71 42.87 11.29
C GLU A 348 -6.48 42.28 9.89
N VAL A 349 -6.72 40.97 9.72
CA VAL A 349 -6.61 40.27 8.43
C VAL A 349 -7.61 40.81 7.41
N ALA A 350 -8.84 41.08 7.83
CA ALA A 350 -9.89 41.62 6.97
C ALA A 350 -9.61 43.08 6.55
N ALA A 351 -9.02 43.89 7.42
CA ALA A 351 -8.77 45.31 7.17
C ALA A 351 -7.50 45.56 6.34
N ASN A 352 -6.42 44.83 6.60
CA ASN A 352 -5.10 45.10 6.02
C ASN A 352 -4.71 44.10 4.91
N GLY A 353 -5.52 43.06 4.70
CA GLY A 353 -5.12 41.88 3.93
C GLY A 353 -4.11 41.03 4.69
N ALA A 354 -3.95 39.77 4.30
CA ALA A 354 -3.00 38.85 4.93
C ALA A 354 -2.38 37.90 3.92
N SER A 355 -1.14 37.48 4.20
CA SER A 355 -0.48 36.39 3.50
C SER A 355 -1.15 35.05 3.81
N VAL A 356 -0.99 34.06 2.92
CA VAL A 356 -1.50 32.68 3.13
C VAL A 356 -1.02 32.11 4.47
N ALA A 357 0.26 32.33 4.81
CA ALA A 357 0.84 31.85 6.08
C ALA A 357 0.17 32.46 7.32
N GLN A 358 -0.22 33.73 7.26
CA GLN A 358 -0.93 34.42 8.36
C GLN A 358 -2.36 33.88 8.52
N VAL A 359 -3.07 33.64 7.41
CA VAL A 359 -4.42 33.04 7.44
C VAL A 359 -4.36 31.63 8.02
N THR A 360 -3.41 30.79 7.58
CA THR A 360 -3.25 29.43 8.11
C THR A 360 -2.82 29.42 9.58
N ASN A 361 -2.08 30.42 10.07
CA ASN A 361 -1.80 30.56 11.50
C ASN A 361 -3.07 30.90 12.29
N LEU A 362 -3.87 31.85 11.80
CA LEU A 362 -5.14 32.23 12.42
C LEU A 362 -6.12 31.06 12.50
N GLU A 363 -6.24 30.26 11.44
CA GLU A 363 -7.06 29.04 11.46
C GLU A 363 -6.57 28.01 12.48
N ARG A 364 -5.26 27.88 12.67
CA ARG A 364 -4.69 26.98 13.69
C ARG A 364 -4.99 27.47 15.11
N LEU A 365 -4.85 28.77 15.36
CA LEU A 365 -5.23 29.38 16.62
C LEU A 365 -6.72 29.18 16.92
N ASP A 366 -7.57 29.44 15.94
CA ASP A 366 -9.03 29.29 16.07
C ASP A 366 -9.45 27.84 16.33
N LYS A 367 -8.87 26.88 15.60
CA LYS A 367 -9.07 25.45 15.85
C LYS A 367 -8.60 25.02 17.23
N ALA A 368 -7.44 25.50 17.69
CA ALA A 368 -6.92 25.17 19.00
C ALA A 368 -7.82 25.71 20.12
N VAL A 369 -8.27 26.96 20.03
CA VAL A 369 -9.19 27.56 21.01
C VAL A 369 -10.54 26.85 20.98
N THR A 370 -11.09 26.58 19.80
CA THR A 370 -12.37 25.87 19.66
C THR A 370 -12.30 24.46 20.25
N SER A 371 -11.28 23.69 19.90
CA SER A 371 -11.09 22.34 20.45
C SER A 371 -10.90 22.36 21.97
N ASN A 372 -10.16 23.36 22.49
CA ASN A 372 -9.98 23.54 23.92
C ASN A 372 -11.32 23.84 24.63
N MET A 373 -12.18 24.69 24.05
CA MET A 373 -13.52 24.95 24.57
C MET A 373 -14.41 23.71 24.53
N GLU A 374 -14.39 22.96 23.44
CA GLU A 374 -15.14 21.70 23.30
C GLU A 374 -14.73 20.69 24.38
N GLN A 375 -13.42 20.54 24.64
CA GLN A 375 -12.94 19.66 25.70
C GLN A 375 -13.43 20.11 27.09
N MET A 376 -13.46 21.41 27.39
CA MET A 376 -13.99 21.91 28.66
C MET A 376 -15.52 21.74 28.81
N ARG A 377 -16.24 21.75 27.69
CA ARG A 377 -17.69 21.53 27.68
C ARG A 377 -18.04 20.05 27.78
N ASP A 378 -17.36 19.22 27.01
CA ASP A 378 -17.75 17.83 26.81
C ASP A 378 -17.02 16.90 27.80
N ARG A 379 -15.78 17.23 28.16
CA ARG A 379 -14.88 16.41 29.01
C ARG A 379 -14.04 17.22 30.00
N PRO A 380 -14.67 18.03 30.88
CA PRO A 380 -13.96 18.93 31.78
C PRO A 380 -12.96 18.23 32.72
N LEU A 381 -13.32 17.05 33.24
CA LEU A 381 -12.44 16.31 34.16
C LEU A 381 -11.16 15.80 33.46
N GLU A 382 -11.28 15.26 32.24
CA GLU A 382 -10.12 14.83 31.43
C GLU A 382 -9.25 16.04 31.06
N TRP A 383 -9.88 17.16 30.70
CA TRP A 383 -9.19 18.40 30.39
C TRP A 383 -8.37 18.93 31.58
N ASN A 384 -8.89 18.80 32.81
CA ASN A 384 -8.16 19.20 34.01
C ASN A 384 -7.03 18.23 34.37
N ALA A 385 -7.28 16.92 34.20
CA ALA A 385 -6.30 15.87 34.47
C ALA A 385 -5.05 16.00 33.59
N THR A 386 -5.24 16.28 32.30
CA THR A 386 -4.13 16.46 31.34
C THR A 386 -3.23 17.66 31.68
N ARG A 387 -3.76 18.68 32.36
CA ARG A 387 -3.01 19.89 32.76
C ARG A 387 -2.35 19.79 34.12
N THR A 388 -3.02 19.13 35.07
CA THR A 388 -2.54 19.00 36.45
C THR A 388 -1.68 17.77 36.67
N GLY A 389 -1.75 16.79 35.76
CA GLY A 389 -1.13 15.48 35.93
C GLY A 389 -1.87 14.58 36.93
N THR A 390 -2.99 15.05 37.50
CA THR A 390 -3.80 14.29 38.45
C THR A 390 -4.77 13.39 37.70
N GLN A 391 -4.65 12.08 37.88
CA GLN A 391 -5.58 11.12 37.29
C GLN A 391 -6.97 11.27 37.91
N VAL A 392 -8.01 11.18 37.07
CA VAL A 392 -9.41 11.12 37.53
C VAL A 392 -9.71 9.67 37.86
N GLU A 393 -9.86 9.35 39.14
CA GLU A 393 -10.26 8.02 39.59
C GLU A 393 -11.66 7.69 39.05
N PRO A 394 -11.86 6.54 38.38
CA PRO A 394 -13.17 6.12 37.88
C PRO A 394 -14.20 6.01 39.00
N LEU A 395 -15.46 6.35 38.68
CA LEU A 395 -16.57 6.12 39.60
C LEU A 395 -16.80 4.63 39.80
N ASP A 396 -17.06 4.26 41.05
CA ASP A 396 -17.47 2.92 41.41
C ASP A 396 -18.98 2.81 41.30
N PHE A 397 -19.44 2.01 40.33
CA PHE A 397 -20.86 1.67 40.15
C PHE A 397 -21.21 0.32 40.77
N SER A 398 -20.25 -0.37 41.40
CA SER A 398 -20.52 -1.62 42.10
C SER A 398 -21.50 -1.34 43.25
N GLY A 399 -22.60 -2.11 43.27
CA GLY A 399 -23.65 -1.89 44.26
C GLY A 399 -24.41 -0.57 44.12
N ILE A 400 -24.51 0.05 42.93
CA ILE A 400 -25.35 1.26 42.73
C ILE A 400 -26.84 1.04 43.11
N ALA A 401 -27.27 -0.22 43.14
CA ALA A 401 -28.59 -0.64 43.60
C ALA A 401 -28.71 -0.78 45.14
N THR A 402 -27.61 -0.61 45.89
CA THR A 402 -27.60 -0.68 47.36
C THR A 402 -27.33 0.71 47.97
N PRO A 403 -27.83 0.97 49.19
CA PRO A 403 -27.56 2.24 49.88
C PRO A 403 -26.07 2.53 50.08
N GLU A 404 -25.25 1.51 50.35
CA GLU A 404 -23.82 1.64 50.59
C GLU A 404 -23.05 2.04 49.31
N GLY A 405 -23.39 1.44 48.17
CA GLY A 405 -22.82 1.81 46.88
C GLY A 405 -23.26 3.21 46.45
N GLN A 406 -24.51 3.59 46.74
CA GLN A 406 -25.00 4.96 46.51
C GLN A 406 -24.24 6.00 47.34
N MET A 407 -23.95 5.72 48.61
CA MET A 407 -23.14 6.62 49.46
C MET A 407 -21.69 6.76 48.96
N THR A 408 -21.11 5.68 48.44
CA THR A 408 -19.78 5.69 47.82
C THR A 408 -19.76 6.59 46.58
N LEU A 409 -20.77 6.43 45.71
CA LEU A 409 -20.96 7.28 44.54
C LEU A 409 -21.12 8.76 44.92
N VAL A 410 -21.90 9.06 45.96
CA VAL A 410 -22.09 10.43 46.47
C VAL A 410 -20.76 11.06 46.90
N GLY A 411 -19.94 10.32 47.65
CA GLY A 411 -18.61 10.80 48.08
C GLY A 411 -17.68 11.08 46.90
N GLN A 412 -17.63 10.20 45.90
CA GLN A 412 -16.82 10.38 44.70
C GLN A 412 -17.31 11.56 43.85
N LEU A 413 -18.62 11.73 43.70
CA LEU A 413 -19.22 12.84 42.96
C LEU A 413 -18.96 14.19 43.64
N GLY A 414 -19.00 14.26 44.97
CA GLY A 414 -18.67 15.48 45.73
C GLY A 414 -17.30 16.05 45.36
N GLY A 415 -16.25 15.22 45.40
CA GLY A 415 -14.89 15.65 45.03
C GLY A 415 -14.75 16.09 43.56
N ARG A 416 -15.56 15.50 42.66
CA ARG A 416 -15.60 15.92 41.25
C ARG A 416 -16.32 17.24 41.07
N PHE A 417 -17.42 17.50 41.79
CA PHE A 417 -18.06 18.81 41.79
C PHE A 417 -17.15 19.91 42.32
N ASP A 418 -16.34 19.63 43.35
CA ASP A 418 -15.34 20.59 43.84
C ASP A 418 -14.32 20.94 42.76
N THR A 419 -13.83 19.92 42.04
CA THR A 419 -12.92 20.11 40.91
C THR A 419 -13.56 20.99 39.82
N LEU A 420 -14.78 20.67 39.40
CA LEU A 420 -15.51 21.43 38.37
C LEU A 420 -15.81 22.86 38.80
N ASN A 421 -16.19 23.06 40.05
CA ASN A 421 -16.45 24.39 40.59
C ASN A 421 -15.17 25.22 40.68
N ALA A 422 -14.04 24.62 41.05
CA ALA A 422 -12.74 25.28 41.01
C ALA A 422 -12.36 25.67 39.57
N MET A 423 -12.52 24.75 38.61
CA MET A 423 -12.30 25.04 37.19
C MET A 423 -13.19 26.18 36.68
N ARG A 424 -14.48 26.19 37.04
CA ARG A 424 -15.42 27.25 36.64
C ARG A 424 -15.03 28.62 37.22
N ARG A 425 -14.47 28.67 38.43
CA ARG A 425 -13.94 29.92 39.01
C ARG A 425 -12.71 30.42 38.26
N GLN A 426 -11.86 29.50 37.78
CA GLN A 426 -10.62 29.84 37.08
C GLN A 426 -10.84 30.19 35.60
N VAL A 427 -11.74 29.47 34.92
CA VAL A 427 -11.87 29.49 33.46
C VAL A 427 -13.16 30.14 32.98
N GLY A 428 -14.26 30.03 33.74
CA GLY A 428 -15.55 30.62 33.40
C GLY A 428 -16.71 29.63 33.30
N ILE A 429 -17.79 30.09 32.70
CA ILE A 429 -19.08 29.37 32.62
C ILE A 429 -19.10 28.24 31.59
N GLU A 430 -18.12 28.23 30.69
CA GLU A 430 -17.92 27.30 29.57
C GLU A 430 -17.58 25.89 30.04
N VAL A 431 -16.94 25.78 31.22
CA VAL A 431 -16.70 24.49 31.86
C VAL A 431 -18.05 23.89 32.26
N SER A 432 -18.42 22.76 31.67
CA SER A 432 -19.69 22.09 31.96
C SER A 432 -19.76 21.61 33.40
N ARG A 433 -20.96 21.56 33.97
CA ARG A 433 -21.24 21.01 35.31
C ARG A 433 -21.40 19.49 35.28
N ASN A 434 -20.65 18.81 34.42
CA ASN A 434 -20.73 17.37 34.23
C ASN A 434 -19.68 16.64 35.08
N PRO A 435 -20.09 15.94 36.17
CA PRO A 435 -19.16 15.20 37.03
C PRO A 435 -18.77 13.82 36.48
N PHE A 436 -19.21 13.44 35.29
CA PHE A 436 -18.97 12.13 34.72
C PHE A 436 -17.92 12.16 33.61
N LEU A 437 -17.11 11.10 33.55
CA LEU A 437 -16.37 10.76 32.34
C LEU A 437 -17.34 10.26 31.25
N PRO A 438 -16.97 10.33 29.97
CA PRO A 438 -17.82 9.86 28.87
C PRO A 438 -18.25 8.39 29.03
N GLN A 439 -17.33 7.52 29.42
CA GLN A 439 -17.59 6.08 29.58
C GLN A 439 -18.55 5.83 30.75
N GLU A 440 -18.37 6.56 31.85
CA GLU A 440 -19.24 6.51 33.02
C GLU A 440 -20.66 6.99 32.71
N THR A 441 -20.78 8.04 31.90
CA THR A 441 -22.09 8.52 31.42
C THR A 441 -22.82 7.41 30.67
N SER A 442 -22.14 6.72 29.76
CA SER A 442 -22.72 5.59 29.01
C SER A 442 -23.11 4.43 29.93
N LEU A 443 -22.26 4.07 30.89
CA LEU A 443 -22.53 2.99 31.85
C LEU A 443 -23.76 3.32 32.72
N LEU A 444 -23.84 4.55 33.24
CA LEU A 444 -24.94 4.97 34.09
C LEU A 444 -26.26 5.06 33.32
N LYS A 445 -26.24 5.53 32.06
CA LYS A 445 -27.42 5.49 31.18
C LYS A 445 -27.93 4.07 30.97
N ALA A 446 -27.02 3.13 30.68
CA ALA A 446 -27.37 1.72 30.48
C ALA A 446 -27.91 1.08 31.78
N ALA A 447 -27.31 1.39 32.93
CA ALA A 447 -27.77 0.90 34.23
C ALA A 447 -29.17 1.44 34.57
N LEU A 448 -29.43 2.73 34.32
CA LEU A 448 -30.74 3.34 34.53
C LEU A 448 -31.82 2.69 33.66
N ASP A 449 -31.49 2.21 32.46
CA ASP A 449 -32.45 1.54 31.58
C ASP A 449 -32.81 0.11 32.00
N GLN A 450 -31.96 -0.54 32.79
CA GLN A 450 -32.17 -1.91 33.25
C GLN A 450 -32.97 -2.00 34.56
N VAL A 451 -32.97 -0.93 35.37
CA VAL A 451 -33.62 -0.93 36.68
C VAL A 451 -35.06 -0.40 36.62
N ASP A 452 -35.88 -0.73 37.61
CA ASP A 452 -37.24 -0.23 37.73
C ASP A 452 -37.28 1.26 38.10
N ASP A 453 -38.44 1.89 37.92
CA ASP A 453 -38.62 3.33 38.13
C ASP A 453 -38.36 3.77 39.58
N GLY A 454 -38.61 2.90 40.57
CA GLY A 454 -38.28 3.20 41.97
C GLY A 454 -36.78 3.28 42.18
N MET A 455 -36.05 2.30 41.67
CA MET A 455 -34.59 2.29 41.72
C MET A 455 -33.98 3.44 40.89
N LYS A 456 -34.53 3.79 39.72
CA LYS A 456 -34.11 4.98 38.96
C LYS A 456 -34.18 6.23 39.83
N LEU A 457 -35.30 6.45 40.52
CA LEU A 457 -35.48 7.63 41.37
C LEU A 457 -34.56 7.62 42.59
N GLN A 458 -34.26 6.47 43.16
CA GLN A 458 -33.26 6.35 44.24
C GLN A 458 -31.87 6.77 43.77
N ILE A 459 -31.41 6.25 42.62
CA ILE A 459 -30.12 6.60 42.02
C ILE A 459 -30.06 8.10 41.69
N LEU A 460 -31.10 8.65 41.05
CA LEU A 460 -31.16 10.09 40.74
C LEU A 460 -31.21 10.96 42.01
N GLY A 461 -31.87 10.48 43.08
CA GLY A 461 -31.89 11.12 44.38
C GLY A 461 -30.51 11.13 45.06
N ALA A 462 -29.75 10.03 44.97
CA ALA A 462 -28.37 9.98 45.46
C ALA A 462 -27.48 10.98 44.69
N ILE A 463 -27.56 11.00 43.36
CA ILE A 463 -26.84 11.98 42.53
C ILE A 463 -27.22 13.41 42.91
N ALA A 464 -28.49 13.68 43.19
CA ALA A 464 -28.93 14.98 43.66
C ALA A 464 -28.36 15.37 45.02
N GLY A 465 -28.24 14.41 45.95
CA GLY A 465 -27.60 14.63 47.25
C GLY A 465 -26.11 14.97 47.17
N ALA A 466 -25.43 14.55 46.10
CA ALA A 466 -24.03 14.91 45.84
C ALA A 466 -23.85 16.29 45.19
N ALA A 467 -24.89 16.83 44.53
CA ALA A 467 -24.81 18.06 43.77
C ALA A 467 -24.85 19.29 44.72
N PRO A 468 -23.83 20.17 44.71
CA PRO A 468 -23.78 21.32 45.64
C PRO A 468 -24.85 22.38 45.40
N SER A 469 -25.38 22.46 44.18
CA SER A 469 -26.41 23.43 43.81
C SER A 469 -27.42 22.84 42.83
N GLY A 470 -28.61 23.44 42.75
CA GLY A 470 -29.62 23.06 41.75
C GLY A 470 -29.12 23.21 40.30
N SER A 471 -28.15 24.10 40.05
CA SER A 471 -27.53 24.24 38.74
C SER A 471 -26.55 23.10 38.40
N ASP A 472 -25.84 22.58 39.40
CA ASP A 472 -24.98 21.40 39.27
C ASP A 472 -25.81 20.15 39.02
N LEU A 473 -26.91 20.03 39.78
CA LEU A 473 -27.87 18.95 39.65
C LEU A 473 -28.52 18.96 38.25
N ALA A 474 -29.02 20.11 37.80
CA ALA A 474 -29.60 20.26 36.47
C ALA A 474 -28.59 19.97 35.35
N GLY A 475 -27.34 20.41 35.48
CA GLY A 475 -26.27 20.11 34.53
C GLY A 475 -25.97 18.61 34.46
N THR A 476 -25.88 17.96 35.62
CA THR A 476 -25.64 16.52 35.76
C THR A 476 -26.77 15.70 35.14
N LEU A 477 -28.02 16.01 35.47
CA LEU A 477 -29.19 15.33 34.90
C LEU A 477 -29.35 15.59 33.40
N LYS A 478 -28.99 16.78 32.92
CA LYS A 478 -28.96 17.06 31.48
C LYS A 478 -28.01 16.13 30.75
N THR A 479 -26.82 15.84 31.31
CA THR A 479 -25.89 14.88 30.69
C THR A 479 -26.49 13.47 30.63
N LEU A 480 -27.15 13.02 31.70
CA LEU A 480 -27.68 11.67 31.80
C LEU A 480 -28.98 11.46 31.03
N ALA A 481 -29.82 12.48 30.92
CA ALA A 481 -31.20 12.34 30.45
C ALA A 481 -31.60 13.40 29.40
N ALA A 482 -30.65 14.01 28.68
CA ALA A 482 -30.95 14.95 27.59
C ALA A 482 -31.92 14.37 26.55
N ASP A 483 -31.76 13.09 26.23
CA ASP A 483 -32.57 12.32 25.30
C ASP A 483 -33.88 11.81 25.91
N LYS A 484 -34.06 11.94 27.23
CA LYS A 484 -35.23 11.46 27.98
C LYS A 484 -35.79 12.57 28.87
N PRO A 485 -36.47 13.59 28.29
CA PRO A 485 -37.00 14.72 29.06
C PRO A 485 -37.84 14.34 30.29
N PRO A 486 -38.72 13.31 30.25
CA PRO A 486 -39.45 12.89 31.45
C PRO A 486 -38.54 12.38 32.57
N LEU A 487 -37.45 11.67 32.25
CA LEU A 487 -36.49 11.19 33.25
C LEU A 487 -35.73 12.35 33.91
N LEU A 488 -35.32 13.34 33.11
CA LEU A 488 -34.70 14.56 33.61
C LEU A 488 -35.62 15.29 34.60
N MET A 489 -36.89 15.48 34.22
CA MET A 489 -37.87 16.18 35.04
C MET A 489 -38.24 15.39 36.29
N ALA A 490 -38.34 14.06 36.20
CA ALA A 490 -38.54 13.21 37.36
C ALA A 490 -37.35 13.29 38.34
N GLY A 491 -36.11 13.31 37.84
CA GLY A 491 -34.92 13.50 38.67
C GLY A 491 -34.91 14.84 39.41
N LEU A 492 -35.26 15.93 38.73
CA LEU A 492 -35.39 17.26 39.35
C LEU A 492 -36.50 17.28 40.41
N ALA A 493 -37.66 16.72 40.10
CA ALA A 493 -38.79 16.65 41.03
C ALA A 493 -38.47 15.77 42.26
N GLN A 494 -37.71 14.69 42.07
CA GLN A 494 -37.27 13.80 43.14
C GLN A 494 -36.30 14.51 44.09
N ALA A 495 -35.32 15.23 43.53
CA ALA A 495 -34.34 15.99 44.30
C ALA A 495 -34.97 17.06 45.18
N GLN A 496 -36.02 17.72 44.68
CA GLN A 496 -36.78 18.72 45.41
C GLN A 496 -37.88 18.13 46.31
N GLY A 497 -38.10 16.81 46.27
CA GLY A 497 -39.14 16.15 47.05
C GLY A 497 -40.56 16.61 46.69
N LEU A 498 -40.81 16.98 45.43
CA LEU A 498 -42.06 17.62 45.02
C LEU A 498 -43.26 16.67 45.18
N LYS A 499 -44.31 17.20 45.82
CA LYS A 499 -45.58 16.51 46.05
C LYS A 499 -46.75 17.43 45.71
N ALA A 500 -47.79 16.86 45.12
CA ALA A 500 -49.07 17.53 44.97
C ALA A 500 -49.70 17.85 46.35
N SER A 501 -50.73 18.69 46.36
CA SER A 501 -51.47 19.09 47.57
C SER A 501 -52.10 17.92 48.33
N ASP A 502 -52.39 16.81 47.65
CA ASP A 502 -52.92 15.58 48.24
C ASP A 502 -51.83 14.58 48.67
N GLY A 503 -50.56 14.97 48.61
CA GLY A 503 -49.42 14.12 48.97
C GLY A 503 -48.90 13.24 47.82
N THR A 504 -49.51 13.27 46.62
CA THR A 504 -49.04 12.49 45.47
C THR A 504 -47.64 12.94 45.06
N ALA A 505 -46.67 12.03 45.07
CA ALA A 505 -45.30 12.33 44.65
C ALA A 505 -45.21 12.56 43.12
N VAL A 506 -44.51 13.62 42.72
CA VAL A 506 -44.48 14.09 41.32
C VAL A 506 -43.57 13.24 40.46
N ALA A 507 -42.36 12.96 40.95
CA ALA A 507 -41.35 12.17 40.24
C ALA A 507 -41.84 10.78 39.77
N PRO A 508 -42.44 9.93 40.64
CA PRO A 508 -42.95 8.63 40.19
C PRO A 508 -44.16 8.76 39.25
N THR A 509 -44.93 9.85 39.35
CA THR A 509 -46.07 10.11 38.46
C THR A 509 -45.58 10.44 37.04
N ILE A 510 -44.51 11.23 36.92
CA ILE A 510 -43.87 11.53 35.63
C ILE A 510 -43.38 10.24 34.97
N LEU A 511 -42.61 9.40 35.67
CA LEU A 511 -42.06 8.17 35.09
C LEU A 511 -43.16 7.18 34.67
N ARG A 512 -44.16 6.97 35.53
CA ARG A 512 -45.30 6.10 35.22
C ARG A 512 -46.00 6.52 33.94
N GLY A 513 -46.31 7.81 33.81
CA GLY A 513 -47.01 8.28 32.63
C GLY A 513 -46.15 8.36 31.38
N ALA A 514 -44.84 8.62 31.51
CA ALA A 514 -43.91 8.49 30.39
C ALA A 514 -43.90 7.06 29.83
N LYS A 515 -43.97 6.04 30.69
CA LYS A 515 -44.12 4.64 30.27
C LYS A 515 -45.45 4.38 29.55
N VAL A 516 -46.56 4.91 30.06
CA VAL A 516 -47.88 4.81 29.39
C VAL A 516 -47.84 5.40 27.99
N LEU A 517 -47.21 6.58 27.83
CA LEU A 517 -47.09 7.25 26.54
C LEU A 517 -46.16 6.51 25.57
N ALA A 518 -45.07 5.92 26.07
CA ALA A 518 -44.11 5.18 25.26
C ALA A 518 -44.67 3.83 24.78
N ASP A 519 -45.22 3.04 25.71
CA ASP A 519 -45.72 1.68 25.44
C ASP A 519 -47.15 1.69 24.84
N LYS A 520 -47.80 2.86 24.79
CA LYS A 520 -49.20 3.04 24.38
C LYS A 520 -50.16 2.11 25.13
N SER A 521 -49.86 1.84 26.39
CA SER A 521 -50.62 0.89 27.23
C SER A 521 -52.04 1.35 27.54
N SER A 522 -52.36 2.63 27.27
CA SER A 522 -53.70 3.19 27.37
C SER A 522 -53.89 4.24 26.28
N ILE A 523 -55.11 4.34 25.73
CA ILE A 523 -55.47 5.37 24.76
C ILE A 523 -55.43 6.71 25.50
N MET A 524 -54.62 7.64 24.99
CA MET A 524 -54.49 9.00 25.52
C MET A 524 -55.04 10.01 24.52
N PRO A 525 -55.56 11.15 24.99
CA PRO A 525 -55.92 12.25 24.11
C PRO A 525 -54.74 12.68 23.23
N SER A 526 -55.05 13.15 22.03
CA SER A 526 -54.06 13.61 21.06
C SER A 526 -53.27 14.81 21.60
N ASP A 527 -52.05 14.99 21.07
CA ASP A 527 -51.22 16.15 21.38
C ASP A 527 -51.95 17.48 21.12
N THR A 528 -52.86 17.53 20.14
CA THR A 528 -53.73 18.69 19.88
C THR A 528 -54.67 18.98 21.04
N GLN A 529 -55.37 17.97 21.57
CA GLN A 529 -56.27 18.17 22.72
C GLN A 529 -55.49 18.54 23.99
N MET A 530 -54.34 17.89 24.20
CA MET A 530 -53.46 18.18 25.34
C MET A 530 -52.88 19.59 25.26
N SER A 531 -52.44 20.04 24.08
CA SER A 531 -51.88 21.39 23.90
C SER A 531 -52.93 22.47 24.07
N LEU A 532 -54.13 22.31 23.53
CA LEU A 532 -55.24 23.24 23.75
C LEU A 532 -55.55 23.41 25.24
N THR A 533 -55.67 22.29 25.97
CA THR A 533 -55.94 22.33 27.42
C THR A 533 -54.79 22.96 28.21
N PHE A 534 -53.55 22.61 27.85
CA PHE A 534 -52.37 23.18 28.47
C PHE A 534 -52.29 24.70 28.23
N ASP A 535 -52.48 25.15 26.99
CA ASP A 535 -52.42 26.55 26.61
C ASP A 535 -53.54 27.37 27.26
N GLU A 536 -54.75 26.83 27.34
CA GLU A 536 -55.87 27.46 28.02
C GLU A 536 -55.55 27.71 29.50
N LYS A 537 -55.03 26.68 30.19
CA LYS A 537 -54.80 26.73 31.64
C LYS A 537 -53.52 27.49 32.00
N VAL A 538 -52.41 27.25 31.29
CA VAL A 538 -51.11 27.92 31.52
C VAL A 538 -51.13 29.38 31.04
N GLY A 539 -51.76 29.65 29.89
CA GLY A 539 -51.86 30.99 29.32
C GLY A 539 -50.49 31.64 29.09
N GLN A 540 -50.34 32.88 29.56
CA GLN A 540 -49.10 33.66 29.43
C GLN A 540 -48.13 33.47 30.60
N SER A 541 -48.45 32.59 31.56
CA SER A 541 -47.59 32.38 32.73
C SER A 541 -46.24 31.74 32.38
N ILE A 542 -46.20 30.98 31.28
CA ILE A 542 -44.96 30.55 30.59
C ILE A 542 -44.98 31.09 29.16
N PRO A 543 -44.00 31.91 28.74
CA PRO A 543 -43.98 32.49 27.40
C PRO A 543 -43.98 31.43 26.29
N ALA A 544 -44.78 31.66 25.24
CA ALA A 544 -44.84 30.79 24.07
C ALA A 544 -43.50 30.76 23.32
N GLY A 545 -43.19 29.62 22.68
CA GLY A 545 -41.95 29.43 21.90
C GLY A 545 -40.67 29.29 22.75
N THR A 546 -40.80 29.13 24.07
CA THR A 546 -39.65 28.89 24.96
C THR A 546 -39.42 27.41 25.20
N GLN A 547 -38.15 27.02 25.36
CA GLN A 547 -37.77 25.65 25.75
C GLN A 547 -38.38 25.24 27.10
N GLU A 548 -38.62 26.20 27.99
CA GLU A 548 -39.28 25.99 29.27
C GLU A 548 -40.74 25.55 29.08
N ARG A 549 -41.48 26.20 28.18
CA ARG A 549 -42.86 25.81 27.85
C ARG A 549 -42.94 24.42 27.22
N GLU A 550 -42.02 24.10 26.33
CA GLU A 550 -41.94 22.77 25.71
C GLU A 550 -41.68 21.66 26.75
N ARG A 551 -40.76 21.91 27.70
CA ARG A 551 -40.50 20.99 28.81
C ARG A 551 -41.68 20.86 29.75
N ALA A 552 -42.33 21.99 30.10
CA ALA A 552 -43.53 21.98 30.93
C ALA A 552 -44.66 21.21 30.24
N PHE A 553 -44.87 21.39 28.94
CA PHE A 553 -45.85 20.64 28.18
C PHE A 553 -45.55 19.13 28.15
N SER A 554 -44.30 18.74 27.88
CA SER A 554 -43.88 17.33 27.91
C SER A 554 -44.09 16.68 29.30
N THR A 555 -43.80 17.44 30.36
CA THR A 555 -44.02 17.02 31.75
C THR A 555 -45.50 16.88 32.05
N PHE A 556 -46.33 17.85 31.61
CA PHE A 556 -47.78 17.80 31.73
C PHE A 556 -48.38 16.55 31.08
N LYS A 557 -47.99 16.23 29.83
CA LYS A 557 -48.45 15.02 29.14
C LYS A 557 -48.13 13.76 29.95
N SER A 558 -46.89 13.68 30.45
CA SER A 558 -46.43 12.56 31.27
C SER A 558 -47.24 12.46 32.57
N ILE A 559 -47.41 13.56 33.31
CA ILE A 559 -48.16 13.53 34.56
C ILE A 559 -49.64 13.18 34.32
N TYR A 560 -50.27 13.75 33.29
CA TYR A 560 -51.67 13.43 32.96
C TYR A 560 -51.85 11.93 32.69
N ALA A 561 -51.00 11.34 31.85
CA ALA A 561 -51.03 9.91 31.56
C ALA A 561 -50.78 9.06 32.82
N GLY A 562 -49.89 9.51 33.72
CA GLY A 562 -49.58 8.83 34.98
C GLY A 562 -50.68 8.90 36.04
N LEU A 563 -51.59 9.87 35.92
CA LEU A 563 -52.75 10.08 36.81
C LEU A 563 -54.04 9.45 36.25
N ALA A 564 -54.22 9.42 34.93
CA ALA A 564 -55.46 8.97 34.28
C ALA A 564 -55.87 7.55 34.69
N GLY A 565 -54.94 6.59 34.58
CA GLY A 565 -55.19 5.19 34.94
C GLY A 565 -55.60 4.99 36.41
N PRO A 566 -54.80 5.43 37.39
CA PRO A 566 -55.15 5.32 38.82
C PRO A 566 -56.45 6.02 39.20
N ALA A 567 -56.83 7.08 38.48
CA ALA A 567 -58.09 7.80 38.68
C ALA A 567 -59.29 7.15 37.97
N GLY A 568 -59.10 6.00 37.30
CA GLY A 568 -60.14 5.29 36.56
C GLY A 568 -60.59 5.99 35.27
N VAL A 569 -59.80 6.95 34.76
CA VAL A 569 -60.11 7.67 33.52
C VAL A 569 -59.59 6.89 32.32
N VAL A 570 -60.53 6.46 31.47
CA VAL A 570 -60.26 5.73 30.24
C VAL A 570 -60.77 6.54 29.06
N HIS A 571 -59.91 6.77 28.08
CA HIS A 571 -60.30 7.37 26.81
C HIS A 571 -60.58 6.26 25.80
N GLN A 572 -61.65 6.41 25.02
CA GLN A 572 -62.01 5.45 23.99
C GLN A 572 -61.36 5.83 22.66
N LYS A 573 -61.10 7.13 22.45
CA LYS A 573 -60.51 7.68 21.22
C LYS A 573 -59.52 8.80 21.55
N SER A 574 -58.63 9.11 20.60
CA SER A 574 -57.62 10.16 20.79
C SER A 574 -58.21 11.58 20.69
N GLU A 575 -59.41 11.71 20.16
CA GLU A 575 -60.14 12.97 20.07
C GLU A 575 -60.92 13.30 21.35
N ASP A 576 -61.00 12.37 22.29
CA ASP A 576 -61.72 12.55 23.55
C ASP A 576 -61.11 13.73 24.34
N PRO A 577 -61.95 14.61 24.94
CA PRO A 577 -61.47 15.73 25.72
C PRO A 577 -60.75 15.23 26.99
N LEU A 578 -59.80 16.03 27.47
CA LEU A 578 -59.12 15.73 28.72
C LEU A 578 -60.10 15.81 29.90
N ASN A 579 -59.94 14.92 30.88
CA ASN A 579 -60.64 15.06 32.15
C ASN A 579 -60.13 16.32 32.85
N GLU A 580 -61.01 17.30 33.08
CA GLU A 580 -60.60 18.63 33.56
C GLU A 580 -59.94 18.58 34.95
N ALA A 581 -60.41 17.72 35.85
CA ALA A 581 -59.85 17.60 37.19
C ALA A 581 -58.42 17.02 37.15
N ILE A 582 -58.19 16.00 36.31
CA ILE A 582 -56.85 15.42 36.13
C ILE A 582 -55.94 16.40 35.39
N ALA A 583 -56.44 17.09 34.36
CA ALA A 583 -55.67 18.09 33.62
C ALA A 583 -55.22 19.23 34.55
N ARG A 584 -56.12 19.77 35.39
CA ARG A 584 -55.78 20.78 36.39
C ARG A 584 -54.73 20.28 37.37
N LYS A 585 -54.94 19.08 37.94
CA LYS A 585 -53.97 18.44 38.84
C LYS A 585 -52.61 18.25 38.18
N ALA A 586 -52.58 17.83 36.92
CA ALA A 586 -51.34 17.64 36.16
C ALA A 586 -50.59 18.97 35.92
N ILE A 587 -51.31 20.06 35.64
CA ILE A 587 -50.73 21.41 35.51
C ILE A 587 -50.17 21.90 36.84
N ASP A 588 -50.92 21.73 37.93
CA ASP A 588 -50.46 22.11 39.26
C ASP A 588 -49.21 21.32 39.65
N MET A 589 -49.17 20.02 39.36
CA MET A 589 -47.99 19.20 39.59
C MET A 589 -46.79 19.56 38.71
N THR A 590 -47.04 20.05 37.49
CA THR A 590 -46.00 20.48 36.54
C THR A 590 -45.40 21.83 36.91
N THR A 591 -46.24 22.78 37.36
CA THR A 591 -45.87 24.19 37.51
C THR A 591 -45.73 24.64 38.97
N GLY A 592 -46.25 23.89 39.94
CA GLY A 592 -46.43 24.37 41.33
C GLY A 592 -47.77 25.06 41.56
N GLY A 593 -48.58 25.20 40.51
CA GLY A 593 -49.90 25.81 40.51
C GLY A 593 -49.88 27.21 39.91
N ILE A 594 -51.02 27.60 39.33
CA ILE A 594 -51.19 28.87 38.64
C ILE A 594 -52.26 29.68 39.37
N THR A 595 -51.96 30.94 39.65
CA THR A 595 -52.91 31.89 40.21
C THR A 595 -53.05 33.13 39.34
N ASN A 596 -54.08 33.93 39.60
CA ASN A 596 -54.30 35.20 38.90
C ASN A 596 -53.87 36.35 39.80
N TYR A 597 -52.91 37.16 39.34
CA TYR A 597 -52.45 38.37 40.01
C TYR A 597 -52.48 39.55 39.05
N ALA A 598 -53.09 40.66 39.48
CA ALA A 598 -53.22 41.89 38.68
C ALA A 598 -53.71 41.67 37.23
N GLY A 599 -54.67 40.76 37.03
CA GLY A 599 -55.23 40.43 35.71
C GLY A 599 -54.34 39.53 34.82
N SER A 600 -53.24 39.00 35.36
CA SER A 600 -52.31 38.10 34.67
C SER A 600 -52.17 36.75 35.37
N LYS A 601 -51.97 35.68 34.60
CA LYS A 601 -51.68 34.34 35.14
C LYS A 601 -50.22 34.24 35.55
N VAL A 602 -49.96 33.76 36.76
CA VAL A 602 -48.62 33.67 37.35
C VAL A 602 -48.43 32.29 37.95
N ILE A 603 -47.26 31.68 37.72
CA ILE A 603 -46.86 30.44 38.38
C ILE A 603 -46.47 30.76 39.82
N LYS A 604 -47.06 30.04 40.77
CA LYS A 604 -46.75 30.15 42.19
C LYS A 604 -45.48 29.37 42.54
N PRO A 605 -44.76 29.73 43.61
CA PRO A 605 -43.77 28.83 44.19
C PRO A 605 -44.41 27.48 44.54
N TYR A 606 -43.66 26.41 44.34
CA TYR A 606 -44.22 25.06 44.46
C TYR A 606 -44.80 24.78 45.86
N GLY A 607 -46.02 24.25 45.91
CA GLY A 607 -46.70 23.90 47.15
C GLY A 607 -47.33 25.08 47.91
N TRP A 608 -47.30 26.30 47.36
CA TRP A 608 -47.93 27.47 47.98
C TRP A 608 -49.44 27.53 47.70
N SER A 609 -50.22 27.93 48.71
CA SER A 609 -51.61 28.34 48.50
C SER A 609 -51.68 29.71 47.84
N ASP A 610 -52.81 30.00 47.19
CA ASP A 610 -53.06 31.30 46.57
C ASP A 610 -53.03 32.44 47.61
N SER A 611 -53.53 32.18 48.83
CA SER A 611 -53.45 33.13 49.94
C SER A 611 -52.01 33.43 50.33
N ARG A 612 -51.17 32.40 50.56
CA ARG A 612 -49.77 32.58 50.95
C ARG A 612 -49.00 33.36 49.89
N PHE A 613 -49.27 33.09 48.62
CA PHE A 613 -48.69 33.82 47.50
C PHE A 613 -49.05 35.31 47.56
N SER A 614 -50.35 35.63 47.59
CA SER A 614 -50.82 37.02 47.63
C SER A 614 -50.30 37.77 48.85
N ASP A 615 -50.40 37.17 50.05
CA ASP A 615 -49.93 37.78 51.30
C ASP A 615 -48.42 38.11 51.26
N SER A 616 -47.62 37.22 50.66
CA SER A 616 -46.18 37.41 50.54
C SER A 616 -45.81 38.45 49.48
N VAL A 617 -46.55 38.50 48.37
CA VAL A 617 -46.40 39.54 47.34
C VAL A 617 -46.75 40.90 47.95
N ASP A 618 -47.90 41.03 48.60
CA ASP A 618 -48.34 42.29 49.22
C ASP A 618 -47.35 42.80 50.26
N SER A 619 -46.79 41.90 51.08
CA SER A 619 -45.74 42.22 52.05
C SER A 619 -44.48 42.78 51.37
N GLN A 620 -44.01 42.16 50.28
CA GLN A 620 -42.87 42.64 49.50
C GLN A 620 -43.17 44.00 48.84
N LEU A 621 -44.40 44.19 48.33
CA LEU A 621 -44.82 45.45 47.71
C LEU A 621 -44.88 46.60 48.72
N GLN A 622 -45.32 46.36 49.95
CA GLN A 622 -45.26 47.36 51.02
C GLN A 622 -43.81 47.79 51.33
N GLY A 623 -42.87 46.83 51.29
CA GLY A 623 -41.44 47.11 51.39
C GLY A 623 -40.94 48.00 50.25
N PHE A 624 -41.27 47.64 49.01
CA PHE A 624 -40.89 48.42 47.82
C PHE A 624 -41.54 49.80 47.78
N ALA A 625 -42.79 49.95 48.19
CA ALA A 625 -43.45 51.26 48.24
C ALA A 625 -42.70 52.23 49.18
N LYS A 626 -42.18 51.72 50.31
CA LYS A 626 -41.39 52.51 51.27
C LYS A 626 -40.01 52.90 50.72
N SER A 627 -39.31 51.97 50.05
CA SER A 627 -37.96 52.18 49.53
C SER A 627 -37.94 52.99 48.23
N THR A 628 -38.76 52.61 47.24
CA THR A 628 -38.77 53.20 45.89
C THR A 628 -39.57 54.50 45.79
N LYS A 629 -40.36 54.83 46.83
CA LYS A 629 -41.34 55.95 46.85
C LYS A 629 -42.45 55.86 45.80
N ILE A 630 -42.62 54.70 45.16
CA ILE A 630 -43.76 54.44 44.28
C ILE A 630 -44.99 54.14 45.16
N PRO A 631 -46.16 54.74 44.89
CA PRO A 631 -47.38 54.43 45.64
C PRO A 631 -47.74 52.93 45.58
N LEU A 632 -48.10 52.35 46.73
CA LEU A 632 -48.44 50.92 46.83
C LEU A 632 -49.52 50.50 45.82
N GLY A 633 -50.60 51.28 45.71
CA GLY A 633 -51.68 50.99 44.76
C GLY A 633 -51.29 51.09 43.28
N SER A 634 -50.14 51.70 42.95
CA SER A 634 -49.57 51.63 41.60
C SER A 634 -48.80 50.33 41.39
N LEU A 635 -48.09 49.84 42.42
CA LEU A 635 -47.36 48.58 42.38
C LEU A 635 -48.30 47.36 42.35
N GLU A 636 -49.39 47.37 43.12
CA GLU A 636 -50.38 46.28 43.18
C GLU A 636 -51.06 46.00 41.82
N ARG A 637 -51.12 47.00 40.94
CA ARG A 637 -51.73 46.88 39.60
C ARG A 637 -50.77 46.35 38.54
N LEU A 638 -49.48 46.20 38.85
CA LEU A 638 -48.51 45.74 37.87
C LEU A 638 -48.52 44.20 37.81
N PRO A 639 -48.68 43.61 36.61
CA PRO A 639 -48.58 42.16 36.44
C PRO A 639 -47.19 41.64 36.80
N LEU A 640 -47.13 40.38 37.22
CA LEU A 640 -45.88 39.69 37.54
C LEU A 640 -45.47 38.79 36.37
N SER A 641 -44.17 38.76 36.08
CA SER A 641 -43.58 37.84 35.12
C SER A 641 -42.43 37.07 35.78
N PRO A 642 -42.34 35.74 35.62
CA PRO A 642 -41.29 34.96 36.26
C PRO A 642 -39.91 35.38 35.75
N VAL A 643 -38.93 35.43 36.67
CA VAL A 643 -37.53 35.64 36.32
C VAL A 643 -36.94 34.31 35.81
N PRO A 644 -36.46 34.23 34.56
CA PRO A 644 -35.93 32.98 34.02
C PRO A 644 -34.84 32.39 34.92
N GLY A 645 -35.00 31.11 35.28
CA GLY A 645 -34.03 30.36 36.08
C GLY A 645 -33.98 30.71 37.57
N ARG A 646 -34.93 31.52 38.10
CA ARG A 646 -35.04 31.83 39.53
C ARG A 646 -36.45 31.57 40.04
N ASP A 647 -36.64 30.40 40.65
CA ASP A 647 -37.92 30.05 41.27
C ASP A 647 -38.32 31.05 42.36
N GLY A 648 -39.62 31.32 42.48
CA GLY A 648 -40.17 32.31 43.41
C GLY A 648 -39.72 33.76 43.18
N SER A 649 -39.06 34.08 42.06
CA SER A 649 -38.65 35.44 41.72
C SER A 649 -39.43 35.98 40.52
N TYR A 650 -39.95 37.21 40.63
CA TYR A 650 -40.82 37.80 39.61
C TYR A 650 -40.41 39.24 39.30
N TYR A 651 -40.34 39.57 38.01
CA TYR A 651 -40.32 40.95 37.55
C TYR A 651 -41.71 41.55 37.66
N MET A 652 -41.79 42.77 38.19
CA MET A 652 -43.00 43.59 38.04
C MET A 652 -42.99 44.21 36.65
N MET A 653 -44.07 44.06 35.90
CA MET A 653 -44.13 44.48 34.50
C MET A 653 -44.98 45.73 34.36
N ASN A 654 -44.44 46.77 33.74
CA ASN A 654 -45.14 47.98 33.36
C ASN A 654 -45.08 48.15 31.84
N ALA A 655 -46.23 48.14 31.18
CA ALA A 655 -46.35 48.21 29.71
C ALA A 655 -45.42 47.23 28.96
N GLY A 656 -45.25 46.02 29.49
CA GLY A 656 -44.40 44.98 28.89
C GLY A 656 -42.90 45.09 29.17
N ARG A 657 -42.46 46.03 30.02
CA ARG A 657 -41.06 46.15 30.47
C ARG A 657 -40.95 45.96 31.98
N PRO A 658 -39.85 45.41 32.51
CA PRO A 658 -39.63 45.37 33.96
C PRO A 658 -39.66 46.78 34.54
N GLN A 659 -40.46 46.99 35.58
CA GLN A 659 -40.53 48.22 36.34
C GLN A 659 -39.17 48.45 37.01
N VAL A 660 -38.59 49.62 36.80
CA VAL A 660 -37.31 50.00 37.38
C VAL A 660 -37.54 50.75 38.67
N ASP A 661 -36.71 50.47 39.67
CA ASP A 661 -36.61 51.26 40.88
C ASP A 661 -35.96 52.62 40.56
N PRO A 662 -36.68 53.75 40.76
CA PRO A 662 -36.17 55.09 40.46
C PRO A 662 -34.90 55.46 41.23
N GLN A 663 -34.63 54.83 42.37
CA GLN A 663 -33.48 55.13 43.21
C GLN A 663 -32.22 54.37 42.81
N THR A 664 -32.37 53.14 42.31
CA THR A 664 -31.22 52.26 42.02
C THR A 664 -31.00 52.03 40.52
N GLY A 665 -31.97 52.39 39.67
CA GLY A 665 -31.90 52.13 38.23
C GLY A 665 -32.02 50.65 37.86
N ASN A 666 -32.27 49.77 38.83
CA ASN A 666 -32.39 48.32 38.62
C ASN A 666 -33.86 47.87 38.54
N PRO A 667 -34.18 46.77 37.84
CA PRO A 667 -35.52 46.18 37.86
C PRO A 667 -35.97 45.79 39.27
N ILE A 668 -37.23 46.08 39.59
CA ILE A 668 -37.89 45.60 40.81
C ILE A 668 -38.19 44.11 40.65
N VAL A 669 -37.60 43.30 41.53
CA VAL A 669 -37.80 41.86 41.56
C VAL A 669 -38.45 41.48 42.89
N VAL A 670 -39.69 40.99 42.82
CA VAL A 670 -40.38 40.40 43.96
C VAL A 670 -39.77 39.03 44.20
N LYS A 671 -39.22 38.81 45.41
CA LYS A 671 -38.64 37.53 45.82
C LYS A 671 -39.51 36.93 46.90
N LEU A 672 -40.08 35.77 46.62
CA LEU A 672 -40.89 34.99 47.54
C LEU A 672 -40.01 33.88 48.13
N GLN A 673 -39.96 33.79 49.46
CA GLN A 673 -39.19 32.78 50.21
C GLN A 673 -40.11 31.94 51.09
#